data_AF-A0A9W9V7W1-F1
#
_entry.id   AF-A0A9W9V7W1-F1
#
_cell.length_a   1.000
_cell.length_b   1.000
_cell.length_c   1.000
_cell.angle_alpha   90.00
_cell.angle_beta   90.00
_cell.angle_gamma   90.00
#
_symmetry.space_group_name_H-M   'P 1'
#
loop_
_entity.id
_entity.type
_entity.pdbx_description
1 polymer ?
#
loop_
_entity_poly.entity_id
_entity_poly.type
_entity_poly.pdbx_seq_one_letter_code
_entity_poly.pdbx_strand_id
1 'polypeptide(L)'
;MEPQDQDLIEKAHHEVEEIDRLVNDFLARPTSTSGKGGDVIFKDLSVIGAGVGYQLVNNVPEACVQLLKLANPATWWSRKPTPSRILLHKLTGSIREGEMMVVVGRPGSGCTTLLKALANMRDEYLGMEGDVWYGSLSAAEAEKNRPDQIAFVGENDVHFPSLSVSTTLRFALNARRGTSQPDRTSSLEQDLQTVLELMGLSHAADVRIGSDHIRGVSGGQRRRVSLAEAFCTRASLFCFDNPTRGLDSSTAIRFLTVLREYTKRSGCSAAMSLYQASDLAISLFDKVLVLNEGHVAYYGPVSSAKGYFESLGFYCSPRTSVSDFLASMSGTPDGRIPRDDLQRPVPLHPVDFAARFWESSFYQQSVEQAKAPEPTSLTIKPTGYALPFYRQIYECTIRHYRIFMTDRAAWIAEAAGTIVQALLLGTLFRNQRAETEGLYTRGSALFFSVLIMGLQASAEFGNTFIQRPILLKQKALRFYRPGAYALGQILADVPWKLIFILYSLPIYWMIGFERTASHFFTWLVCLYVGLMALCVMFRAIAVFTTSITRAVLPVGLLLNVLIIYTGFYVTPPGMKVWLGWIRYLDPMYYIFESIALNEIGSSMYQCSPRDTVPEGLLYTDATYQTCAVSGSLPGHLDVSGKLYLLAEYGFKSLHKWRNVGINAAFFVFFSLLVTIGMERFRHAAERMSTIYYQKLPWANTSTLNLPDIERPQPTGEIGKSEKTSDSESAVNQLEPNKHVFAWQDLTLELSNGKCLLQNVSGWLQPGSMTALMGMSDTENPADYLLDISADPKEDWFMTWQDSPEFKTTQDNLQHLLEKKDVAASVGSDRAHAASYLEQLRVVTQRAFVNYWRDSDYVLGKIQLNIWMGLMNGLTFLQLSDNLTDSRGRMFSIFVGVITGPVLSLQIEPKFIILRDQFLAREHESHVYHWSVFTISALLVEIPFTLLGGLIYWLLWYYMVGYFTISTRAGYAFLMYELYSLFVASLAQFTAALFPTVLAAQVATGFVWLVVNTFNGPLSPPPLTPSGWRWFYNISPLFYFVEGIGTNAMHALAITCQDSELNVFNSPPSESCGSYAGAYFGQSNSTGYLVDPSATGRCEYCSYADGDQYVKQYDFSYSQRGHNVGIFIGFILFNYTMAVVATYLIFVFKWRKRSS
;
A
#
# COMPACT_ATOMS: atom_id res chain seq x y z
N MET A 1 56.77 19.41 7.66
CA MET A 1 55.40 19.84 7.95
C MET A 1 55.27 21.22 7.38
N GLU A 2 54.55 21.32 6.27
CA GLU A 2 54.28 22.59 5.61
C GLU A 2 53.20 23.36 6.40
N PRO A 3 53.19 24.70 6.34
CA PRO A 3 52.21 25.51 7.07
C PRO A 3 50.74 25.24 6.69
N GLN A 4 50.47 24.61 5.55
CA GLN A 4 49.12 24.16 5.14
C GLN A 4 48.61 22.96 5.96
N ASP A 5 49.49 22.03 6.34
CA ASP A 5 49.13 20.89 7.20
C ASP A 5 48.62 21.37 8.57
N GLN A 6 49.19 22.46 9.09
CA GLN A 6 48.78 23.03 10.38
C GLN A 6 47.38 23.65 10.35
N ASP A 7 47.02 24.34 9.26
CA ASP A 7 45.73 25.03 9.13
C ASP A 7 44.56 24.03 8.95
N LEU A 8 44.81 22.91 8.27
CA LEU A 8 43.87 21.79 8.13
C LEU A 8 43.68 21.02 9.45
N ILE A 9 44.79 20.78 10.16
CA ILE A 9 44.76 20.16 11.49
C ILE A 9 44.01 21.07 12.48
N GLU A 10 44.21 22.39 12.44
CA GLU A 10 43.47 23.35 13.27
C GLU A 10 41.97 23.37 12.97
N LYS A 11 41.56 23.32 11.70
CA LYS A 11 40.13 23.24 11.33
C LYS A 11 39.48 21.94 11.78
N ALA A 12 40.15 20.80 11.61
CA ALA A 12 39.66 19.51 12.07
C ALA A 12 39.56 19.46 13.61
N HIS A 13 40.53 20.04 14.32
CA HIS A 13 40.46 20.18 15.77
C HIS A 13 39.31 21.09 16.20
N HIS A 14 39.08 22.21 15.51
CA HIS A 14 37.98 23.12 15.81
C HIS A 14 36.61 22.45 15.61
N GLU A 15 36.42 21.67 14.55
CA GLU A 15 35.15 20.94 14.32
C GLU A 15 34.90 19.90 15.41
N VAL A 16 35.93 19.16 15.85
CA VAL A 16 35.82 18.20 16.96
C VAL A 16 35.50 18.91 18.28
N GLU A 17 36.12 20.06 18.56
CA GLU A 17 35.78 20.86 19.75
C GLU A 17 34.34 21.38 19.72
N GLU A 18 33.85 21.82 18.56
CA GLU A 18 32.46 22.28 18.41
C GLU A 18 31.48 21.13 18.65
N ILE A 19 31.74 19.97 18.05
CA ILE A 19 30.95 18.73 18.28
C ILE A 19 30.95 18.39 19.77
N ASP A 20 32.11 18.42 20.42
CA ASP A 20 32.22 18.11 21.84
C ASP A 20 31.44 19.10 22.72
N ARG A 21 31.48 20.41 22.43
CA ARG A 21 30.67 21.42 23.11
C ARG A 21 29.17 21.14 22.95
N LEU A 22 28.70 20.88 21.73
CA LEU A 22 27.30 20.58 21.45
C LEU A 22 26.81 19.29 22.12
N VAL A 23 27.65 18.24 22.14
CA VAL A 23 27.37 16.99 22.84
C VAL A 23 27.25 17.23 24.35
N ASN A 24 28.18 18.00 24.94
CA ASN A 24 28.14 18.35 26.35
C ASN A 24 26.88 19.16 26.70
N ASP A 25 26.50 20.13 25.89
CA ASP A 25 25.28 20.92 26.07
C ASP A 25 24.02 20.05 26.02
N PHE A 26 23.98 19.08 25.10
CA PHE A 26 22.86 18.14 24.99
C PHE A 26 22.78 17.21 26.20
N LEU A 27 23.90 16.72 26.71
CA LEU A 27 23.97 15.79 27.84
C LEU A 27 23.79 16.49 29.20
N ALA A 28 24.19 17.76 29.33
CA ALA A 28 24.11 18.53 30.57
C ALA A 28 22.67 18.78 31.02
N ARG A 29 21.70 18.73 30.11
CA ARG A 29 20.28 18.95 30.40
C ARG A 29 19.67 17.64 30.93
N PRO A 30 19.31 17.56 32.24
CA PRO A 30 18.91 16.30 32.85
C PRO A 30 17.62 15.75 32.25
N THR A 31 17.56 14.43 32.03
CA THR A 31 16.32 13.67 31.78
C THR A 31 16.15 12.65 32.91
N SER A 32 14.91 12.30 33.26
CA SER A 32 14.53 11.55 34.48
C SER A 32 15.02 10.10 34.57
N THR A 33 15.95 9.65 33.74
CA THR A 33 16.40 8.26 33.65
C THR A 33 17.91 8.19 33.90
N SER A 34 18.33 8.32 35.16
CA SER A 34 19.69 7.96 35.58
C SER A 34 19.70 6.50 36.06
N GLY A 35 20.23 5.64 35.20
CA GLY A 35 20.48 4.23 35.50
C GLY A 35 21.54 3.71 34.55
N LYS A 36 22.73 4.32 34.57
CA LYS A 36 23.83 4.02 33.65
C LYS A 36 24.40 2.63 33.94
N GLY A 37 24.26 1.76 32.96
CA GLY A 37 25.03 0.53 32.80
C GLY A 37 25.02 0.24 31.31
N GLY A 38 26.06 0.70 30.60
CA GLY A 38 26.22 0.61 29.15
C GLY A 38 26.73 -0.74 28.66
N ASP A 39 27.30 -1.54 29.57
CA ASP A 39 27.90 -2.83 29.22
C ASP A 39 26.89 -3.79 28.60
N VAL A 40 27.23 -4.34 27.43
CA VAL A 40 26.49 -5.43 26.79
C VAL A 40 27.39 -6.63 26.69
N ILE A 41 27.01 -7.72 27.35
CA ILE A 41 27.77 -8.97 27.35
C ILE A 41 26.91 -10.04 26.70
N PHE A 42 27.48 -10.79 25.77
CA PHE A 42 26.80 -11.92 25.13
C PHE A 42 27.71 -13.13 25.12
N LYS A 43 27.16 -14.28 25.51
CA LYS A 43 27.90 -15.54 25.62
C LYS A 43 27.14 -16.68 24.94
N ASP A 44 27.86 -17.41 24.09
CA ASP A 44 27.34 -18.54 23.31
C ASP A 44 26.03 -18.21 22.55
N LEU A 45 25.89 -16.96 22.09
CA LEU A 45 24.70 -16.44 21.43
C LEU A 45 24.46 -17.14 20.09
N SER A 46 23.35 -17.86 19.99
CA SER A 46 22.87 -18.48 18.75
C SER A 46 21.46 -18.00 18.44
N VAL A 47 21.20 -17.60 17.21
CA VAL A 47 19.88 -17.11 16.78
C VAL A 47 19.27 -18.11 15.81
N ILE A 48 18.04 -18.53 16.08
CA ILE A 48 17.31 -19.50 15.26
C ILE A 48 16.20 -18.76 14.49
N GLY A 49 16.35 -18.70 13.18
CA GLY A 49 15.37 -18.14 12.27
C GLY A 49 14.29 -19.15 11.89
N ALA A 50 13.08 -18.65 11.61
CA ALA A 50 12.05 -19.41 10.94
C ALA A 50 12.31 -19.46 9.42
N GLY A 51 12.15 -20.63 8.81
CA GLY A 51 12.39 -20.90 7.39
C GLY A 51 13.69 -21.65 7.10
N VAL A 52 13.84 -22.11 5.86
CA VAL A 52 15.02 -22.86 5.37
C VAL A 52 16.15 -21.91 4.91
N GLY A 53 16.03 -20.60 5.18
CA GLY A 53 16.90 -19.54 4.63
C GLY A 53 16.53 -19.11 3.20
N TYR A 54 15.80 -19.96 2.48
CA TYR A 54 15.11 -19.64 1.24
C TYR A 54 13.66 -20.12 1.34
N GLN A 55 12.74 -19.35 0.78
CA GLN A 55 11.38 -19.82 0.56
C GLN A 55 11.14 -19.90 -0.94
N LEU A 56 10.76 -21.08 -1.41
CA LEU A 56 10.37 -21.23 -2.80
C LEU A 56 9.08 -20.43 -3.00
N VAL A 57 9.07 -19.54 -3.98
CA VAL A 57 7.83 -18.81 -4.32
C VAL A 57 6.80 -19.85 -4.74
N ASN A 58 5.68 -19.91 -4.03
CA ASN A 58 4.57 -20.76 -4.44
C ASN A 58 3.97 -20.15 -5.71
N ASN A 59 4.04 -20.89 -6.81
CA ASN A 59 3.30 -20.54 -8.02
C ASN A 59 1.80 -20.74 -7.80
N VAL A 60 0.97 -20.15 -8.67
CA VAL A 60 -0.50 -20.26 -8.61
C VAL A 60 -1.01 -21.69 -8.39
N PRO A 61 -0.55 -22.74 -9.12
CA PRO A 61 -1.06 -24.10 -8.92
C PRO A 61 -0.74 -24.69 -7.54
N GLU A 62 0.44 -24.40 -6.99
CA GLU A 62 0.82 -24.90 -5.67
C GLU A 62 0.04 -24.19 -4.56
N ALA A 63 -0.22 -22.91 -4.75
CA ALA A 63 -1.06 -22.13 -3.86
C ALA A 63 -2.54 -22.59 -3.94
N CYS A 64 -3.05 -22.97 -5.12
CA CYS A 64 -4.35 -23.66 -5.26
C CYS A 64 -4.37 -24.99 -4.49
N VAL A 65 -3.33 -25.81 -4.62
CA VAL A 65 -3.22 -27.09 -3.89
C VAL A 65 -3.13 -26.85 -2.39
N GLN A 66 -2.44 -25.81 -1.94
CA GLN A 66 -2.41 -25.43 -0.53
C GLN A 66 -3.79 -24.97 -0.05
N LEU A 67 -4.54 -24.23 -0.86
CA LEU A 67 -5.91 -23.83 -0.56
C LEU A 67 -6.85 -25.04 -0.42
N LEU A 68 -6.75 -26.01 -1.34
CA LEU A 68 -7.50 -27.27 -1.29
C LEU A 68 -7.09 -28.12 -0.09
N LYS A 69 -5.80 -28.12 0.28
CA LYS A 69 -5.33 -28.77 1.51
C LYS A 69 -5.86 -28.07 2.76
N LEU A 70 -6.02 -26.75 2.74
CA LEU A 70 -6.63 -25.97 3.82
C LEU A 70 -8.13 -26.24 3.95
N ALA A 71 -8.81 -26.70 2.89
CA ALA A 71 -10.20 -27.18 3.00
C ALA A 71 -10.31 -28.55 3.72
N ASN A 72 -9.20 -29.27 3.91
CA ASN A 72 -9.18 -30.49 4.72
C ASN A 72 -9.04 -30.14 6.21
N PRO A 73 -10.08 -30.39 7.03
CA PRO A 73 -10.08 -30.01 8.45
C PRO A 73 -8.97 -30.69 9.27
N ALA A 74 -8.41 -31.82 8.80
CA ALA A 74 -7.25 -32.46 9.43
C ALA A 74 -6.00 -31.57 9.44
N THR A 75 -5.89 -30.62 8.50
CA THR A 75 -4.74 -29.70 8.42
C THR A 75 -4.87 -28.50 9.36
N TRP A 76 -6.09 -28.12 9.79
CA TRP A 76 -6.30 -27.03 10.76
C TRP A 76 -5.68 -27.34 12.12
N TRP A 77 -5.58 -28.64 12.44
CA TRP A 77 -4.99 -29.16 13.68
C TRP A 77 -3.54 -29.62 13.50
N SER A 78 -3.07 -29.74 12.26
CA SER A 78 -1.69 -30.14 11.95
C SER A 78 -0.76 -28.93 11.99
N ARG A 79 -0.25 -28.61 13.18
CA ARG A 79 0.90 -27.72 13.34
C ARG A 79 2.17 -28.43 12.86
N LYS A 80 2.39 -28.50 11.54
CA LYS A 80 3.73 -28.85 11.05
C LYS A 80 4.70 -27.78 11.57
N PRO A 81 5.77 -28.17 12.30
CA PRO A 81 6.75 -27.19 12.76
C PRO A 81 7.34 -26.50 11.53
N THR A 82 7.34 -25.18 11.54
CA THR A 82 8.05 -24.38 10.53
C THR A 82 9.51 -24.84 10.53
N PRO A 83 10.11 -25.15 9.36
CA PRO A 83 11.52 -25.49 9.30
C PRO A 83 12.32 -24.35 9.94
N SER A 84 13.34 -24.69 10.73
CA SER A 84 14.15 -23.74 11.47
C SER A 84 15.60 -23.81 11.00
N ARG A 85 16.27 -22.66 10.89
CA ARG A 85 17.69 -22.56 10.55
C ARG A 85 18.41 -21.75 11.61
N ILE A 86 19.60 -22.20 12.00
CA ILE A 86 20.51 -21.38 12.81
C ILE A 86 21.08 -20.27 11.92
N LEU A 87 20.87 -19.03 12.32
CA LEU A 87 21.33 -17.82 11.63
C LEU A 87 22.66 -17.32 12.18
N LEU A 88 22.91 -17.49 13.48
CA LEU A 88 24.16 -17.14 14.17
C LEU A 88 24.60 -18.32 15.04
N HIS A 89 25.90 -18.57 15.08
CA HIS A 89 26.49 -19.75 15.72
C HIS A 89 27.40 -19.38 16.90
N LYS A 90 26.91 -19.57 18.13
CA LYS A 90 27.67 -19.49 19.40
C LYS A 90 28.64 -18.30 19.51
N LEU A 91 28.13 -17.10 19.29
CA LEU A 91 28.93 -15.88 19.36
C LEU A 91 29.17 -15.47 20.82
N THR A 92 30.41 -15.09 21.17
CA THR A 92 30.78 -14.62 22.50
C THR A 92 31.56 -13.31 22.41
N GLY A 93 31.21 -12.33 23.24
CA GLY A 93 31.85 -11.01 23.26
C GLY A 93 31.21 -10.06 24.27
N SER A 94 31.75 -8.84 24.32
CA SER A 94 31.29 -7.77 25.21
C SER A 94 31.62 -6.37 24.68
N ILE A 95 30.66 -5.46 24.76
CA ILE A 95 30.83 -4.03 24.50
C ILE A 95 30.78 -3.32 25.86
N ARG A 96 31.86 -2.65 26.25
CA ARG A 96 31.94 -1.92 27.52
C ARG A 96 31.40 -0.50 27.37
N GLU A 97 31.15 0.14 28.51
CA GLU A 97 30.75 1.53 28.61
C GLU A 97 31.70 2.44 27.80
N GLY A 98 31.14 3.25 26.89
CA GLY A 98 31.90 4.16 26.02
C GLY A 98 32.58 3.51 24.80
N GLU A 99 32.50 2.18 24.65
CA GLU A 99 33.07 1.49 23.49
C GLU A 99 32.14 1.50 22.27
N MET A 100 32.75 1.60 21.09
CA MET A 100 32.12 1.41 19.79
C MET A 100 32.60 0.13 19.11
N MET A 101 31.66 -0.65 18.60
CA MET A 101 31.90 -1.89 17.87
C MET A 101 31.39 -1.79 16.43
N VAL A 102 32.24 -2.16 15.46
CA VAL A 102 31.84 -2.35 14.07
C VAL A 102 31.67 -3.83 13.75
N VAL A 103 30.58 -4.17 13.08
CA VAL A 103 30.28 -5.51 12.58
C VAL A 103 30.49 -5.50 11.07
N VAL A 104 31.54 -6.16 10.62
CA VAL A 104 31.91 -6.24 9.21
C VAL A 104 31.45 -7.58 8.67
N GLY A 105 30.68 -7.54 7.59
CA GLY A 105 30.36 -8.74 6.86
C GLY A 105 29.57 -8.47 5.59
N ARG A 106 29.68 -9.37 4.61
CA ARG A 106 28.91 -9.27 3.37
C ARG A 106 27.40 -9.34 3.64
N PRO A 107 26.54 -8.77 2.79
CA PRO A 107 25.10 -8.94 2.90
C PRO A 107 24.72 -10.43 3.01
N GLY A 108 23.91 -10.78 4.02
CA GLY A 108 23.52 -12.17 4.31
C GLY A 108 24.44 -12.92 5.30
N SER A 109 25.56 -12.34 5.74
CA SER A 109 26.48 -12.93 6.74
C SER A 109 25.94 -12.96 8.18
N GLY A 110 24.83 -12.25 8.46
CA GLY A 110 24.20 -12.22 9.79
C GLY A 110 24.40 -10.92 10.59
N CYS A 111 25.00 -9.87 10.01
CA CYS A 111 25.24 -8.59 10.70
C CYS A 111 23.96 -7.97 11.29
N THR A 112 22.92 -7.77 10.47
CA THR A 112 21.61 -7.26 10.92
C THR A 112 21.01 -8.15 12.00
N THR A 113 21.14 -9.47 11.85
CA THR A 113 20.62 -10.45 12.82
C THR A 113 21.31 -10.29 14.17
N LEU A 114 22.61 -10.09 14.18
CA LEU A 114 23.37 -9.86 15.41
C LEU A 114 22.95 -8.54 16.05
N LEU A 115 22.90 -7.44 15.30
CA LEU A 115 22.52 -6.13 15.84
C LEU A 115 21.11 -6.15 16.44
N LYS A 116 20.17 -6.85 15.82
CA LYS A 116 18.82 -7.05 16.37
C LYS A 116 18.83 -7.91 17.62
N ALA A 117 19.65 -8.97 17.67
CA ALA A 117 19.82 -9.79 18.85
C ALA A 117 20.41 -8.99 20.03
N LEU A 118 21.43 -8.17 19.75
CA LEU A 118 22.03 -7.23 20.72
C LEU A 118 21.02 -6.16 21.15
N ALA A 119 20.16 -5.68 20.26
CA ALA A 119 19.09 -4.74 20.60
C ALA A 119 17.89 -5.37 21.35
N ASN A 120 18.01 -6.63 21.79
CA ASN A 120 16.96 -7.41 22.45
C ASN A 120 15.68 -7.58 21.62
N MET A 121 15.76 -7.53 20.28
CA MET A 121 14.62 -7.75 19.38
C MET A 121 14.38 -9.24 19.14
N ARG A 122 14.08 -9.98 20.21
CA ARG A 122 13.97 -11.45 20.20
C ARG A 122 12.69 -11.95 19.51
N ASP A 123 11.64 -11.14 19.48
CA ASP A 123 10.31 -11.50 18.95
C ASP A 123 10.29 -11.80 17.44
N GLU A 124 11.30 -11.38 16.68
CA GLU A 124 11.40 -11.63 15.23
C GLU A 124 11.89 -13.05 14.89
N TYR A 125 12.48 -13.76 15.87
CA TYR A 125 13.15 -15.04 15.68
C TYR A 125 12.35 -16.19 16.33
N LEU A 126 12.60 -17.42 15.88
CA LEU A 126 11.93 -18.62 16.42
C LEU A 126 12.41 -18.92 17.84
N GLY A 127 13.70 -18.69 18.08
CA GLY A 127 14.36 -18.88 19.35
C GLY A 127 15.74 -18.25 19.35
N MET A 128 16.26 -17.97 20.53
CA MET A 128 17.59 -17.44 20.73
C MET A 128 18.20 -18.18 21.93
N GLU A 129 19.30 -18.88 21.68
CA GLU A 129 20.06 -19.63 22.68
C GLU A 129 21.29 -18.82 23.11
N GLY A 130 21.82 -19.12 24.29
CA GLY A 130 22.89 -18.34 24.90
C GLY A 130 22.36 -17.18 25.73
N ASP A 131 23.28 -16.56 26.48
CA ASP A 131 22.96 -15.54 27.47
C ASP A 131 23.39 -14.16 26.99
N VAL A 132 22.52 -13.16 27.19
CA VAL A 132 22.82 -11.75 26.92
C VAL A 132 22.46 -10.94 28.15
N TRP A 133 23.42 -10.12 28.60
CA TRP A 133 23.29 -9.24 29.74
C TRP A 133 23.44 -7.77 29.30
N TYR A 134 22.62 -6.92 29.91
CA TYR A 134 22.60 -5.47 29.73
C TYR A 134 22.91 -4.83 31.09
N GLY A 135 24.18 -4.51 31.31
CA GLY A 135 24.72 -4.28 32.65
C GLY A 135 24.52 -5.54 33.51
N SER A 136 23.90 -5.39 34.67
CA SER A 136 23.59 -6.49 35.58
C SER A 136 22.27 -7.23 35.26
N LEU A 137 21.53 -6.81 34.24
CA LEU A 137 20.22 -7.38 33.91
C LEU A 137 20.32 -8.46 32.84
N SER A 138 19.64 -9.58 33.03
CA SER A 138 19.42 -10.55 31.95
C SER A 138 18.53 -9.98 30.85
N ALA A 139 18.56 -10.56 29.65
CA ALA A 139 17.73 -10.10 28.53
C ALA A 139 16.21 -10.02 28.84
N ALA A 140 15.67 -10.99 29.59
CA ALA A 140 14.25 -10.99 29.99
C ALA A 140 13.94 -9.89 31.02
N GLU A 141 14.87 -9.60 31.93
CA GLU A 141 14.72 -8.53 32.91
C GLU A 141 14.91 -7.16 32.26
N ALA A 142 15.85 -7.01 31.32
CA ALA A 142 16.09 -5.78 30.58
C ALA A 142 14.86 -5.38 29.75
N GLU A 143 14.18 -6.34 29.12
CA GLU A 143 12.92 -6.08 28.40
C GLU A 143 11.82 -5.52 29.31
N LYS A 144 11.74 -6.02 30.55
CA LYS A 144 10.72 -5.60 31.53
C LYS A 144 11.07 -4.29 32.24
N ASN A 145 12.35 -4.10 32.57
CA ASN A 145 12.80 -3.08 33.52
C ASN A 145 13.48 -1.87 32.84
N ARG A 146 14.08 -2.03 31.65
CA ARG A 146 14.81 -0.96 30.92
C ARG A 146 14.65 -1.01 29.38
N PRO A 147 13.45 -1.21 28.81
CA PRO A 147 13.29 -1.32 27.36
C PRO A 147 13.58 -0.01 26.61
N ASP A 148 13.50 1.14 27.28
CA ASP A 148 13.76 2.48 26.73
C ASP A 148 15.25 2.76 26.53
N GLN A 149 16.14 2.00 27.17
CA GLN A 149 17.59 2.22 27.16
C GLN A 149 18.31 1.58 25.97
N ILE A 150 17.60 0.83 25.13
CA ILE A 150 18.16 0.15 23.94
C ILE A 150 17.50 0.72 22.68
N ALA A 151 18.30 1.17 21.73
CA ALA A 151 17.81 1.73 20.46
C ALA A 151 18.37 0.95 19.26
N PHE A 152 17.47 0.48 18.38
CA PHE A 152 17.81 -0.09 17.09
C PHE A 152 17.40 0.85 15.96
N VAL A 153 18.31 1.11 15.03
CA VAL A 153 18.07 1.90 13.81
C VAL A 153 18.30 1.01 12.60
N GLY A 154 17.23 0.75 11.85
CA GLY A 154 17.29 -0.06 10.64
C GLY A 154 17.90 0.67 9.43
N GLU A 155 18.10 -0.09 8.36
CA GLU A 155 18.65 0.42 7.10
C GLU A 155 17.69 1.37 6.35
N ASN A 156 16.37 1.13 6.44
CA ASN A 156 15.38 1.90 5.69
C ASN A 156 14.91 3.17 6.43
N ASP A 157 14.94 4.31 5.75
CA ASP A 157 14.48 5.60 6.29
C ASP A 157 13.03 5.89 5.94
N VAL A 158 12.10 5.46 6.80
CA VAL A 158 10.67 5.73 6.64
C VAL A 158 10.21 6.80 7.62
N HIS A 159 9.53 7.83 7.10
CA HIS A 159 9.02 8.99 7.83
C HIS A 159 7.66 9.42 7.28
N PHE A 160 6.93 10.25 8.04
CA PHE A 160 5.72 10.89 7.51
C PHE A 160 6.12 11.98 6.50
N PRO A 161 5.74 11.86 5.21
CA PRO A 161 6.27 12.75 4.17
C PRO A 161 5.73 14.18 4.27
N SER A 162 4.56 14.38 4.89
CA SER A 162 3.93 15.69 5.04
C SER A 162 4.54 16.54 6.16
N LEU A 163 5.22 15.93 7.14
CA LEU A 163 5.79 16.64 8.29
C LEU A 163 7.15 17.27 7.96
N SER A 164 7.47 18.36 8.65
CA SER A 164 8.82 18.96 8.63
C SER A 164 9.81 18.16 9.49
N VAL A 165 11.11 18.38 9.25
CA VAL A 165 12.18 17.83 10.09
C VAL A 165 12.01 18.27 11.55
N SER A 166 11.80 19.56 11.78
CA SER A 166 11.59 20.16 13.11
C SER A 166 10.40 19.56 13.83
N THR A 167 9.28 19.33 13.14
CA THR A 167 8.07 18.73 13.72
C THR A 167 8.29 17.27 14.12
N THR A 168 9.02 16.52 13.30
CA THR A 168 9.31 15.11 13.53
C THR A 168 10.23 14.93 14.73
N LEU A 169 11.32 15.69 14.80
CA LEU A 169 12.26 15.65 15.94
C LEU A 169 11.65 16.20 17.22
N ARG A 170 10.82 17.25 17.14
CA ARG A 170 10.07 17.77 18.29
C ARG A 170 9.15 16.72 18.90
N PHE A 171 8.52 15.88 18.06
CA PHE A 171 7.74 14.75 18.53
C PHE A 171 8.61 13.68 19.22
N ALA A 172 9.74 13.30 18.60
CA ALA A 172 10.67 12.32 19.17
C ALA A 172 11.22 12.74 20.55
N LEU A 173 11.66 14.00 20.67
CA LEU A 173 12.13 14.57 21.95
C LEU A 173 11.00 14.61 22.99
N ASN A 174 9.79 15.03 22.61
CA ASN A 174 8.65 15.07 23.53
C ASN A 174 8.24 13.68 24.02
N ALA A 175 8.32 12.66 23.16
CA ALA A 175 7.97 11.28 23.50
C ALA A 175 8.88 10.67 24.57
N ARG A 176 10.11 11.20 24.69
CA ARG A 176 11.15 10.71 25.60
C ARG A 176 11.34 11.58 26.85
N ARG A 177 10.65 12.72 26.94
CA ARG A 177 10.70 13.61 28.11
C ARG A 177 9.67 13.24 29.17
N GLY A 178 10.10 13.13 30.42
CA GLY A 178 9.22 12.93 31.57
C GLY A 178 8.30 14.13 31.85
N THR A 179 7.17 13.91 32.53
CA THR A 179 6.11 14.92 32.73
C THR A 179 6.43 16.00 33.77
N SER A 180 7.48 15.86 34.58
CA SER A 180 7.69 16.65 35.81
C SER A 180 8.69 17.81 35.69
N GLN A 181 9.09 18.22 34.48
CA GLN A 181 10.07 19.30 34.28
C GLN A 181 9.41 20.70 34.23
N PRO A 182 9.86 21.67 35.05
CA PRO A 182 9.53 23.08 34.84
C PRO A 182 10.18 23.57 33.53
N ASP A 183 9.51 24.48 32.80
CA ASP A 183 10.01 25.08 31.55
C ASP A 183 10.23 24.09 30.37
N ARG A 184 9.28 23.15 30.22
CA ARG A 184 9.33 22.08 29.22
C ARG A 184 9.48 22.57 27.77
N THR A 185 8.84 23.67 27.39
CA THR A 185 8.83 24.15 26.00
C THR A 185 10.12 24.84 25.58
N SER A 186 10.72 25.66 26.45
CA SER A 186 11.99 26.35 26.17
C SER A 186 13.13 25.34 26.06
N SER A 187 13.22 24.41 27.00
CA SER A 187 14.22 23.34 26.98
C SER A 187 14.05 22.40 25.78
N LEU A 188 12.82 22.10 25.36
CA LEU A 188 12.57 21.27 24.16
C LEU A 188 13.11 21.92 22.89
N GLU A 189 12.93 23.23 22.75
CA GLU A 189 13.39 23.96 21.58
C GLU A 189 14.92 24.05 21.53
N GLN A 190 15.55 24.22 22.68
CA GLN A 190 17.02 24.18 22.79
C GLN A 190 17.58 22.81 22.42
N ASP A 191 16.99 21.71 22.91
CA ASP A 191 17.41 20.36 22.53
C ASP A 191 17.18 20.09 21.04
N LEU A 192 16.07 20.58 20.49
CA LEU A 192 15.80 20.48 19.06
C LEU A 192 16.89 21.17 18.25
N GLN A 193 17.26 22.40 18.63
CA GLN A 193 18.30 23.15 17.96
C GLN A 193 19.66 22.44 18.04
N THR A 194 20.05 21.96 19.23
CA THR A 194 21.31 21.22 19.41
C THR A 194 21.35 19.94 18.56
N VAL A 195 20.24 19.18 18.49
CA VAL A 195 20.17 17.97 17.65
C VAL A 195 20.23 18.30 16.15
N LEU A 196 19.60 19.40 15.73
CA LEU A 196 19.66 19.87 14.35
C LEU A 196 21.09 20.27 13.95
N GLU A 197 21.82 20.96 14.83
CA GLU A 197 23.21 21.38 14.61
C GLU A 197 24.17 20.19 14.57
N LEU A 198 24.07 19.26 15.54
CA LEU A 198 24.87 18.03 15.56
C LEU A 198 24.74 17.21 14.27
N MET A 199 23.55 17.19 13.67
CA MET A 199 23.27 16.47 12.43
C MET A 199 23.48 17.31 11.17
N GLY A 200 23.84 18.59 11.28
CA GLY A 200 23.97 19.50 10.14
C GLY A 200 22.67 19.65 9.35
N LEU A 201 21.53 19.73 10.05
CA LEU A 201 20.17 19.81 9.51
C LEU A 201 19.49 21.16 9.77
N SER A 202 20.16 22.14 10.37
CA SER A 202 19.59 23.44 10.74
C SER A 202 18.97 24.18 9.55
N HIS A 203 19.60 24.13 8.37
CA HIS A 203 19.06 24.75 7.14
C HIS A 203 17.81 24.04 6.60
N ALA A 204 17.58 22.78 6.98
CA ALA A 204 16.47 21.95 6.53
C ALA A 204 15.39 21.76 7.60
N ALA A 205 15.47 22.46 8.72
CA ALA A 205 14.58 22.27 9.88
C ALA A 205 13.09 22.39 9.51
N ASP A 206 12.71 23.41 8.74
CA ASP A 206 11.31 23.64 8.36
C ASP A 206 10.94 23.08 6.97
N VAL A 207 11.87 22.36 6.34
CA VAL A 207 11.62 21.67 5.08
C VAL A 207 10.86 20.37 5.36
N ARG A 208 9.88 20.05 4.50
CA ARG A 208 9.14 18.79 4.55
C ARG A 208 10.08 17.62 4.25
N ILE A 209 9.95 16.53 4.98
CA ILE A 209 10.80 15.34 4.75
C ILE A 209 10.54 14.75 3.36
N GLY A 210 9.28 14.70 2.93
CA GLY A 210 8.91 14.18 1.61
C GLY A 210 9.01 12.66 1.50
N SER A 211 8.78 12.16 0.29
CA SER A 211 8.84 10.76 -0.12
C SER A 211 9.35 10.68 -1.56
N ASP A 212 9.37 9.49 -2.15
CA ASP A 212 9.79 9.31 -3.53
C ASP A 212 8.83 10.01 -4.53
N HIS A 213 7.59 10.28 -4.11
CA HIS A 213 6.56 11.01 -4.89
C HIS A 213 6.40 12.47 -4.46
N ILE A 214 6.69 12.80 -3.20
CA ILE A 214 6.55 14.15 -2.64
C ILE A 214 7.92 14.75 -2.44
N ARG A 215 8.26 15.80 -3.20
CA ARG A 215 9.53 16.53 -3.04
C ARG A 215 9.73 16.98 -1.58
N GLY A 216 10.90 16.68 -1.04
CA GLY A 216 11.30 17.06 0.32
C GLY A 216 12.82 17.18 0.44
N VAL A 217 13.34 16.79 1.60
CA VAL A 217 14.80 16.76 1.87
C VAL A 217 15.50 15.70 1.01
N SER A 218 16.83 15.84 0.83
CA SER A 218 17.61 14.86 0.06
C SER A 218 17.66 13.48 0.75
N GLY A 219 18.01 12.42 0.02
CA GLY A 219 18.13 11.07 0.59
C GLY A 219 19.09 11.01 1.78
N GLY A 220 20.27 11.61 1.67
CA GLY A 220 21.24 11.71 2.78
C GLY A 220 20.75 12.58 3.95
N GLN A 221 20.02 13.67 3.69
CA GLN A 221 19.37 14.44 4.75
C GLN A 221 18.30 13.61 5.47
N ARG A 222 17.48 12.84 4.74
CA ARG A 222 16.47 11.94 5.30
C ARG A 222 17.10 10.85 6.19
N ARG A 223 18.26 10.31 5.79
CA ARG A 223 19.05 9.39 6.63
C ARG A 223 19.47 10.05 7.94
N ARG A 224 20.02 11.27 7.87
CA ARG A 224 20.38 12.06 9.06
C ARG A 224 19.19 12.34 10.00
N VAL A 225 17.98 12.53 9.47
CA VAL A 225 16.77 12.65 10.32
C VAL A 225 16.49 11.36 11.10
N SER A 226 16.62 10.18 10.49
CA SER A 226 16.47 8.90 11.19
C SER A 226 17.52 8.72 12.30
N LEU A 227 18.76 9.13 12.03
CA LEU A 227 19.85 9.10 13.01
C LEU A 227 19.56 10.08 14.17
N ALA A 228 19.07 11.28 13.87
CA ALA A 228 18.66 12.28 14.85
C ALA A 228 17.54 11.78 15.76
N GLU A 229 16.52 11.09 15.22
CA GLU A 229 15.48 10.44 16.03
C GLU A 229 16.07 9.43 17.03
N ALA A 230 17.13 8.72 16.65
CA ALA A 230 17.82 7.80 17.55
C ALA A 230 18.51 8.57 18.69
N PHE A 231 19.24 9.65 18.41
CA PHE A 231 19.87 10.48 19.46
C PHE A 231 18.84 11.10 20.43
N CYS A 232 17.62 11.40 19.96
CA CYS A 232 16.53 11.86 20.82
C CYS A 232 16.16 10.85 21.92
N THR A 233 16.48 9.57 21.75
CA THR A 233 16.23 8.53 22.76
C THR A 233 17.16 8.61 23.96
N ARG A 234 18.38 9.13 23.79
CA ARG A 234 19.46 9.09 24.78
C ARG A 234 19.67 7.67 25.36
N ALA A 235 19.58 6.65 24.50
CA ALA A 235 19.76 5.25 24.87
C ALA A 235 21.17 4.97 25.42
N SER A 236 21.28 3.98 26.30
CA SER A 236 22.57 3.48 26.80
C SER A 236 23.24 2.53 25.82
N LEU A 237 22.46 1.89 24.93
CA LEU A 237 22.94 1.05 23.84
C LEU A 237 22.33 1.51 22.52
N PHE A 238 23.19 1.79 21.54
CA PHE A 238 22.78 2.01 20.15
C PHE A 238 23.20 0.86 19.25
N CYS A 239 22.27 0.37 18.43
CA CYS A 239 22.52 -0.61 17.38
C CYS A 239 22.11 -0.01 16.03
N PHE A 240 23.08 0.31 15.17
CA PHE A 240 22.81 0.89 13.85
C PHE A 240 23.06 -0.11 12.73
N ASP A 241 22.05 -0.39 11.91
CA ASP A 241 22.21 -1.21 10.71
C ASP A 241 22.53 -0.34 9.50
N ASN A 242 23.78 -0.39 9.05
CA ASN A 242 24.30 0.33 7.90
C ASN A 242 24.00 1.86 7.92
N PRO A 243 24.40 2.60 8.99
CA PRO A 243 24.05 4.02 9.17
C PRO A 243 24.57 4.94 8.07
N THR A 244 25.69 4.59 7.43
CA THR A 244 26.38 5.40 6.42
C THR A 244 25.80 5.29 5.01
N ARG A 245 24.88 4.36 4.76
CA ARG A 245 24.26 4.19 3.44
C ARG A 245 23.50 5.44 3.02
N GLY A 246 23.83 5.94 1.83
CA GLY A 246 23.19 7.13 1.26
C GLY A 246 23.72 8.46 1.83
N LEU A 247 24.78 8.41 2.66
CA LEU A 247 25.59 9.56 3.02
C LEU A 247 26.84 9.61 2.13
N ASP A 248 27.28 10.81 1.81
CA ASP A 248 28.62 11.10 1.29
C ASP A 248 29.69 10.78 2.35
N SER A 249 30.93 10.56 1.92
CA SER A 249 32.05 10.14 2.77
C SER A 249 32.31 11.10 3.93
N SER A 250 32.36 12.41 3.67
CA SER A 250 32.61 13.42 4.69
C SER A 250 31.46 13.50 5.71
N THR A 251 30.20 13.48 5.26
CA THR A 251 29.04 13.43 6.16
C THR A 251 28.99 12.13 6.98
N ALA A 252 29.38 10.99 6.41
CA ALA A 252 29.46 9.72 7.12
C ALA A 252 30.52 9.76 8.23
N ILE A 253 31.72 10.28 7.94
CA ILE A 253 32.79 10.45 8.93
C ILE A 253 32.35 11.40 10.04
N ARG A 254 31.78 12.56 9.70
CA ARG A 254 31.27 13.52 10.69
C ARG A 254 30.26 12.88 11.63
N PHE A 255 29.31 12.09 11.12
CA PHE A 255 28.37 11.35 11.96
C PHE A 255 29.07 10.36 12.91
N LEU A 256 30.07 9.61 12.42
CA LEU A 256 30.83 8.68 13.25
C LEU A 256 31.63 9.42 14.34
N THR A 257 32.22 10.57 14.02
CA THR A 257 32.89 11.44 15.00
C THR A 257 31.92 11.96 16.05
N VAL A 258 30.73 12.43 15.65
CA VAL A 258 29.66 12.84 16.58
C VAL A 258 29.27 11.68 17.50
N LEU A 259 29.09 10.47 16.96
CA LEU A 259 28.77 9.30 17.76
C LEU A 259 29.92 8.91 18.70
N ARG A 260 31.17 9.06 18.27
CA ARG A 260 32.35 8.77 19.08
C ARG A 260 32.48 9.72 20.26
N GLU A 261 32.28 11.01 20.06
CA GLU A 261 32.29 11.97 21.18
C GLU A 261 31.05 11.80 22.08
N TYR A 262 29.89 11.48 21.49
CA TYR A 262 28.69 11.14 22.27
C TYR A 262 28.89 9.91 23.16
N THR A 263 29.45 8.83 22.64
CA THR A 263 29.71 7.59 23.40
C THR A 263 30.71 7.82 24.54
N LYS A 264 31.83 8.52 24.28
CA LYS A 264 32.81 8.91 25.29
C LYS A 264 32.21 9.73 26.44
N ARG A 265 31.40 10.75 26.13
CA ARG A 265 30.83 11.67 27.13
C ARG A 265 29.64 11.08 27.89
N SER A 266 28.76 10.38 27.18
CA SER A 266 27.55 9.82 27.78
C SER A 266 27.81 8.54 28.56
N GLY A 267 28.85 7.79 28.20
CA GLY A 267 29.06 6.41 28.65
C GLY A 267 28.12 5.43 27.95
N CYS A 268 27.55 5.77 26.79
CA CYS A 268 26.76 4.79 26.03
C CYS A 268 27.68 3.88 25.20
N SER A 269 27.19 2.68 24.93
CA SER A 269 27.84 1.71 24.06
C SER A 269 27.16 1.70 22.70
N ALA A 270 27.91 1.51 21.63
CA ALA A 270 27.35 1.44 20.28
C ALA A 270 27.88 0.26 19.48
N ALA A 271 26.98 -0.40 18.75
CA ALA A 271 27.30 -1.42 17.75
C ALA A 271 26.72 -1.01 16.41
N MET A 272 27.46 -1.20 15.32
CA MET A 272 26.90 -0.95 13.98
C MET A 272 27.49 -1.82 12.90
N SER A 273 26.72 -2.05 11.84
CA SER A 273 27.19 -2.72 10.63
C SER A 273 27.66 -1.68 9.61
N LEU A 274 28.79 -1.92 8.95
CA LEU A 274 29.27 -1.13 7.82
C LEU A 274 29.63 -2.08 6.68
N TYR A 275 29.02 -1.90 5.50
CA TYR A 275 29.37 -2.70 4.32
C TYR A 275 30.59 -2.16 3.58
N GLN A 276 30.74 -0.83 3.58
CA GLN A 276 31.85 -0.10 2.99
C GLN A 276 32.22 1.00 3.99
N ALA A 277 33.46 1.00 4.45
CA ALA A 277 33.99 1.98 5.37
C ALA A 277 35.37 2.45 4.87
N SER A 278 35.69 3.72 5.07
CA SER A 278 37.06 4.19 4.92
C SER A 278 37.90 3.74 6.11
N ASP A 279 39.22 3.72 5.96
CA ASP A 279 40.13 3.40 7.07
C ASP A 279 40.00 4.42 8.22
N LEU A 280 39.68 5.68 7.90
CA LEU A 280 39.34 6.70 8.89
C LEU A 280 38.06 6.37 9.66
N ALA A 281 37.04 5.85 8.99
CA ALA A 281 35.80 5.42 9.66
C ALA A 281 36.07 4.24 10.60
N ILE A 282 36.88 3.26 10.18
CA ILE A 282 37.22 2.09 11.00
C ILE A 282 38.08 2.45 12.21
N SER A 283 38.98 3.42 12.10
CA SER A 283 39.86 3.81 13.22
C SER A 283 39.12 4.46 14.40
N LEU A 284 37.88 4.93 14.18
CA LEU A 284 37.03 5.48 15.25
C LEU A 284 36.42 4.39 16.17
N PHE A 285 36.47 3.11 15.76
CA PHE A 285 35.94 1.99 16.53
C PHE A 285 36.98 1.38 17.45
N ASP A 286 36.55 0.95 18.64
CA ASP A 286 37.41 0.23 19.58
C ASP A 286 37.53 -1.24 19.19
N LYS A 287 36.43 -1.85 18.73
CA LYS A 287 36.33 -3.28 18.42
C LYS A 287 35.75 -3.53 17.05
N VAL A 288 36.20 -4.62 16.42
CA VAL A 288 35.61 -5.17 15.19
C VAL A 288 35.21 -6.62 15.38
N LEU A 289 34.03 -6.96 14.87
CA LEU A 289 33.53 -8.32 14.72
C LEU A 289 33.35 -8.63 13.23
N VAL A 290 34.09 -9.61 12.72
CA VAL A 290 33.95 -10.08 11.34
C VAL A 290 33.08 -11.33 11.32
N LEU A 291 31.95 -11.28 10.60
CA LEU A 291 31.01 -12.39 10.47
C LEU A 291 31.09 -13.03 9.08
N ASN A 292 31.02 -14.35 9.01
CA ASN A 292 30.95 -15.11 7.75
C ASN A 292 29.85 -16.18 7.86
N GLU A 293 28.76 -16.05 7.10
CA GLU A 293 27.60 -16.96 7.14
C GLU A 293 27.14 -17.34 8.57
N GLY A 294 27.03 -16.36 9.46
CA GLY A 294 26.61 -16.55 10.85
C GLY A 294 27.68 -17.04 11.81
N HIS A 295 28.90 -17.31 11.33
CA HIS A 295 30.06 -17.74 12.11
C HIS A 295 30.99 -16.56 12.38
N VAL A 296 31.65 -16.55 13.54
CA VAL A 296 32.68 -15.56 13.87
C VAL A 296 33.97 -15.89 13.14
N ALA A 297 34.52 -14.93 12.39
CA ALA A 297 35.86 -15.05 11.81
C ALA A 297 36.91 -14.36 12.69
N TYR A 298 36.56 -13.23 13.29
CA TYR A 298 37.40 -12.49 14.24
C TYR A 298 36.54 -11.61 15.14
N TYR A 299 36.95 -11.48 16.40
CA TYR A 299 36.41 -10.51 17.35
C TYR A 299 37.55 -9.97 18.21
N GLY A 300 37.69 -8.65 18.30
CA GLY A 300 38.72 -8.02 19.12
C GLY A 300 38.98 -6.56 18.75
N PRO A 301 40.10 -5.98 19.23
CA PRO A 301 40.51 -4.63 18.88
C PRO A 301 40.72 -4.46 17.37
N VAL A 302 40.35 -3.29 16.85
CA VAL A 302 40.48 -2.97 15.41
C VAL A 302 41.93 -3.03 14.94
N SER A 303 42.86 -2.48 15.72
CA SER A 303 44.29 -2.43 15.38
C SER A 303 44.94 -3.81 15.19
N SER A 304 44.42 -4.84 15.86
CA SER A 304 44.95 -6.22 15.78
C SER A 304 44.30 -7.07 14.69
N ALA A 305 43.19 -6.60 14.10
CA ALA A 305 42.42 -7.39 13.14
C ALA A 305 43.22 -7.74 11.87
N LYS A 306 43.95 -6.77 11.31
CA LYS A 306 44.81 -6.98 10.14
C LYS A 306 45.88 -8.04 10.42
N GLY A 307 46.62 -7.90 11.52
CA GLY A 307 47.68 -8.82 11.90
C GLY A 307 47.18 -10.25 12.19
N TYR A 308 45.97 -10.39 12.73
CA TYR A 308 45.34 -11.70 12.93
C TYR A 308 45.12 -12.44 11.60
N PHE A 309 44.49 -11.80 10.61
CA PHE A 309 44.27 -12.45 9.31
C PHE A 309 45.57 -12.68 8.53
N GLU A 310 46.56 -11.81 8.67
CA GLU A 310 47.91 -12.06 8.13
C GLU A 310 48.57 -13.28 8.76
N SER A 311 48.39 -13.49 10.07
CA SER A 311 48.89 -14.70 10.77
C SER A 311 48.19 -15.99 10.35
N LEU A 312 46.97 -15.90 9.82
CA LEU A 312 46.23 -17.03 9.23
C LEU A 312 46.67 -17.36 7.80
N GLY A 313 47.51 -16.52 7.20
CA GLY A 313 48.06 -16.71 5.86
C GLY A 313 47.34 -15.92 4.76
N PHE A 314 46.64 -14.83 5.09
CA PHE A 314 46.07 -13.92 4.10
C PHE A 314 46.97 -12.70 3.88
N TYR A 315 47.10 -12.25 2.64
CA TYR A 315 47.88 -11.05 2.30
C TYR A 315 46.97 -9.83 2.14
N CYS A 316 47.26 -8.77 2.89
CA CYS A 316 46.66 -7.45 2.68
C CYS A 316 47.59 -6.61 1.80
N SER A 317 47.19 -6.33 0.57
CA SER A 317 47.94 -5.43 -0.32
C SER A 317 48.05 -4.03 0.30
N PRO A 318 49.20 -3.33 0.16
CA PRO A 318 49.34 -1.94 0.61
C PRO A 318 48.33 -0.96 -0.03
N ARG A 319 47.73 -1.33 -1.17
CA ARG A 319 46.71 -0.53 -1.87
C ARG A 319 45.28 -0.84 -1.45
N THR A 320 45.07 -1.84 -0.61
CA THR A 320 43.74 -2.26 -0.16
C THR A 320 43.50 -1.69 1.22
N SER A 321 42.37 -1.00 1.39
CA SER A 321 41.95 -0.50 2.70
C SER A 321 41.80 -1.65 3.69
N VAL A 322 42.05 -1.38 4.97
CA VAL A 322 41.85 -2.38 6.03
C VAL A 322 40.38 -2.81 6.06
N SER A 323 39.46 -1.87 5.82
CA SER A 323 38.03 -2.16 5.68
C SER A 323 37.74 -3.22 4.63
N ASP A 324 38.21 -3.00 3.40
CA ASP A 324 37.94 -3.92 2.29
C ASP A 324 38.61 -5.27 2.50
N PHE A 325 39.79 -5.27 3.13
CA PHE A 325 40.47 -6.50 3.52
C PHE A 325 39.63 -7.30 4.54
N LEU A 326 39.09 -6.67 5.58
CA LEU A 326 38.23 -7.35 6.55
C LEU A 326 36.91 -7.83 5.91
N ALA A 327 36.33 -7.03 5.01
CA ALA A 327 35.11 -7.40 4.28
C ALA A 327 35.35 -8.57 3.30
N SER A 328 36.54 -8.69 2.72
CA SER A 328 36.90 -9.81 1.84
C SER A 328 37.03 -11.14 2.62
N MET A 329 37.44 -11.10 3.89
CA MET A 329 37.48 -12.28 4.77
C MET A 329 36.08 -12.85 5.05
N SER A 330 35.08 -11.99 5.18
CA SER A 330 33.66 -12.36 5.26
C SER A 330 33.10 -12.92 3.93
N GLY A 331 33.84 -12.73 2.84
CA GLY A 331 33.40 -12.98 1.48
C GLY A 331 33.58 -14.39 0.93
N THR A 332 33.32 -14.53 -0.36
CA THR A 332 33.64 -15.73 -1.15
C THR A 332 35.17 -15.92 -1.23
N PRO A 333 35.64 -17.18 -1.37
CA PRO A 333 37.07 -17.49 -1.42
C PRO A 333 37.86 -16.68 -2.47
N ASP A 334 37.24 -16.34 -3.60
CA ASP A 334 37.88 -15.65 -4.73
C ASP A 334 38.44 -14.25 -4.38
N GLY A 335 37.90 -13.61 -3.33
CA GLY A 335 38.35 -12.29 -2.89
C GLY A 335 39.52 -12.31 -1.91
N ARG A 336 40.01 -13.50 -1.54
CA ARG A 336 41.06 -13.68 -0.52
C ARG A 336 42.36 -14.05 -1.21
N ILE A 337 43.44 -13.34 -0.86
CA ILE A 337 44.76 -13.60 -1.42
C ILE A 337 45.56 -14.41 -0.39
N PRO A 338 45.74 -15.73 -0.58
CA PRO A 338 46.62 -16.51 0.28
C PRO A 338 48.07 -16.08 0.08
N ARG A 339 48.84 -16.14 1.16
CA ARG A 339 50.29 -15.92 1.15
C ARG A 339 51.01 -17.18 0.67
N ASP A 340 51.82 -17.06 -0.37
CA ASP A 340 52.59 -18.18 -0.94
C ASP A 340 53.69 -18.72 0.00
N ASP A 341 54.10 -17.93 1.00
CA ASP A 341 55.22 -18.23 1.90
C ASP A 341 54.83 -19.09 3.12
N LEU A 342 53.54 -19.35 3.37
CA LEU A 342 53.09 -20.20 4.46
C LEU A 342 52.73 -21.61 3.99
N GLN A 343 53.44 -22.63 4.51
CA GLN A 343 53.16 -24.05 4.27
C GLN A 343 51.90 -24.59 5.00
N ARG A 344 51.10 -23.72 5.65
CA ARG A 344 49.93 -24.12 6.44
C ARG A 344 48.64 -23.92 5.62
N PRO A 345 47.68 -24.86 5.66
CA PRO A 345 46.38 -24.66 5.00
C PRO A 345 45.62 -23.49 5.62
N VAL A 346 45.21 -22.57 4.74
CA VAL A 346 44.42 -21.36 5.02
C VAL A 346 42.94 -21.75 5.18
N PRO A 347 42.17 -21.16 6.12
CA PRO A 347 40.75 -21.48 6.27
C PRO A 347 39.94 -21.08 5.03
N LEU A 348 39.12 -22.00 4.52
CA LEU A 348 38.30 -21.79 3.33
C LEU A 348 36.83 -21.62 3.70
N HIS A 349 36.30 -22.53 4.54
CA HIS A 349 34.89 -22.54 4.93
C HIS A 349 34.63 -21.71 6.20
N PRO A 350 33.41 -21.16 6.38
CA PRO A 350 33.08 -20.34 7.55
C PRO A 350 33.32 -21.04 8.90
N VAL A 351 33.10 -22.35 8.96
CA VAL A 351 33.35 -23.18 10.15
C VAL A 351 34.85 -23.23 10.50
N ASP A 352 35.72 -23.26 9.49
CA ASP A 352 37.17 -23.28 9.69
C ASP A 352 37.67 -21.98 10.32
N PHE A 353 37.11 -20.84 9.89
CA PHE A 353 37.41 -19.53 10.49
C PHE A 353 37.00 -19.49 11.96
N ALA A 354 35.81 -19.99 12.29
CA ALA A 354 35.35 -20.06 13.68
C ALA A 354 36.25 -20.97 14.53
N ALA A 355 36.64 -22.13 14.01
CA ALA A 355 37.55 -23.04 14.71
C ALA A 355 38.90 -22.38 15.01
N ARG A 356 39.50 -21.70 14.02
CA ARG A 356 40.76 -20.96 14.20
C ARG A 356 40.61 -19.80 15.19
N PHE A 357 39.47 -19.12 15.19
CA PHE A 357 39.20 -18.07 16.15
C PHE A 357 39.11 -18.64 17.58
N TRP A 358 38.40 -19.76 17.78
CA TRP A 358 38.29 -20.41 19.10
C TRP A 358 39.63 -20.90 19.67
N GLU A 359 40.59 -21.26 18.82
CA GLU A 359 41.96 -21.62 19.21
C GLU A 359 42.83 -20.40 19.56
N SER A 360 42.42 -19.19 19.16
CA SER A 360 43.23 -17.97 19.31
C SER A 360 43.20 -17.39 20.72
N SER A 361 44.23 -16.62 21.07
CA SER A 361 44.28 -15.85 22.32
C SER A 361 43.17 -14.80 22.41
N PHE A 362 42.71 -14.28 21.26
CA PHE A 362 41.61 -13.31 21.20
C PHE A 362 40.28 -13.91 21.70
N TYR A 363 40.01 -15.18 21.39
CA TYR A 363 38.82 -15.85 21.91
C TYR A 363 38.91 -16.07 23.43
N GLN A 364 40.07 -16.49 23.95
CA GLN A 364 40.26 -16.63 25.40
C GLN A 364 40.01 -15.30 26.13
N GLN A 365 40.55 -14.20 25.61
CA GLN A 365 40.27 -12.85 26.12
C GLN A 365 38.78 -12.50 26.04
N SER A 366 38.09 -12.84 24.94
CA SER A 366 36.66 -12.58 24.79
C SER A 366 35.83 -13.32 25.83
N VAL A 367 36.17 -14.57 26.15
CA VAL A 367 35.50 -15.40 27.16
C VAL A 367 35.77 -14.87 28.58
N GLU A 368 37.00 -14.41 28.85
CA GLU A 368 37.34 -13.79 30.13
C GLU A 368 36.59 -12.47 30.36
N GLN A 369 36.40 -11.68 29.30
CA GLN A 369 35.61 -10.44 29.34
C GLN A 369 34.10 -10.73 29.40
N ALA A 370 33.63 -11.83 28.82
CA ALA A 370 32.23 -12.25 28.79
C ALA A 370 31.81 -13.09 30.01
N LYS A 371 32.23 -12.69 31.22
CA LYS A 371 31.75 -13.28 32.48
C LYS A 371 30.44 -12.65 32.89
N ALA A 372 29.55 -13.46 33.46
CA ALA A 372 28.27 -12.99 33.99
C ALA A 372 28.53 -11.94 35.09
N PRO A 373 27.92 -10.74 34.98
CA PRO A 373 28.05 -9.72 36.00
C PRO A 373 27.36 -10.13 37.30
N GLU A 374 27.87 -9.68 38.45
CA GLU A 374 27.24 -9.96 39.74
C GLU A 374 25.85 -9.28 39.83
N PRO A 375 24.80 -9.99 40.29
CA PRO A 375 23.45 -9.44 40.36
C PRO A 375 23.38 -8.34 41.43
N THR A 376 23.37 -7.08 40.98
CA THR A 376 23.15 -5.94 41.87
C THR A 376 21.64 -5.74 42.08
N SER A 377 21.18 -5.77 43.33
CA SER A 377 19.77 -5.56 43.69
C SER A 377 19.36 -4.09 43.54
N LEU A 378 19.27 -3.59 42.29
CA LEU A 378 18.67 -2.29 42.02
C LEU A 378 17.17 -2.48 41.81
N THR A 379 16.37 -2.14 42.83
CA THR A 379 14.92 -1.96 42.72
C THR A 379 14.61 -0.75 41.83
N ILE A 380 14.54 -0.99 40.53
CA ILE A 380 14.16 0.03 39.54
C ILE A 380 12.67 -0.09 39.30
N LYS A 381 11.94 1.02 39.42
CA LYS A 381 10.52 1.06 39.06
C LYS A 381 10.38 0.84 37.55
N PRO A 382 9.59 -0.15 37.10
CA PRO A 382 9.43 -0.43 35.69
C PRO A 382 8.58 0.67 35.05
N THR A 383 9.17 1.49 34.18
CA THR A 383 8.41 2.35 33.27
C THR A 383 8.90 2.10 31.86
N GLY A 384 8.25 1.17 31.14
CA GLY A 384 8.66 0.81 29.78
C GLY A 384 8.49 1.92 28.72
N TYR A 385 7.85 3.04 29.08
CA TYR A 385 7.73 4.24 28.25
C TYR A 385 7.84 5.48 29.14
N ALA A 386 8.49 6.54 28.65
CA ALA A 386 8.71 7.77 29.41
C ALA A 386 7.40 8.54 29.71
N LEU A 387 6.45 8.54 28.77
CA LEU A 387 5.16 9.20 28.92
C LEU A 387 4.07 8.22 29.40
N PRO A 388 3.12 8.66 30.25
CA PRO A 388 1.94 7.86 30.59
C PRO A 388 1.01 7.67 29.38
N PHE A 389 0.24 6.59 29.38
CA PHE A 389 -0.58 6.16 28.22
C PHE A 389 -1.51 7.27 27.68
N TYR A 390 -2.22 8.00 28.55
CA TYR A 390 -3.09 9.10 28.13
C TYR A 390 -2.34 10.24 27.44
N ARG A 391 -1.09 10.53 27.87
CA ARG A 391 -0.26 11.56 27.25
C ARG A 391 0.29 11.08 25.91
N GLN A 392 0.63 9.80 25.78
CA GLN A 392 0.99 9.23 24.48
C GLN A 392 -0.14 9.38 23.46
N ILE A 393 -1.39 9.10 23.88
CA ILE A 393 -2.59 9.30 23.03
C ILE A 393 -2.68 10.76 22.60
N TYR A 394 -2.55 11.71 23.52
CA TYR A 394 -2.61 13.14 23.24
C TYR A 394 -1.56 13.59 22.21
N GLU A 395 -0.29 13.22 22.41
CA GLU A 395 0.79 13.59 21.46
C GLU A 395 0.58 12.94 20.08
N CYS A 396 0.11 11.69 20.05
CA CYS A 396 -0.23 11.01 18.79
C CYS A 396 -1.41 11.69 18.08
N THR A 397 -2.44 12.11 18.83
CA THR A 397 -3.63 12.80 18.31
C THR A 397 -3.24 14.13 17.66
N ILE A 398 -2.44 14.95 18.35
CA ILE A 398 -1.99 16.24 17.82
C ILE A 398 -1.14 16.04 16.57
N ARG A 399 -0.22 15.08 16.59
CA ARG A 399 0.60 14.78 15.42
C ARG A 399 -0.27 14.36 14.24
N HIS A 400 -1.28 13.51 14.46
CA HIS A 400 -2.17 13.07 13.40
C HIS A 400 -3.01 14.24 12.83
N TYR A 401 -3.53 15.10 13.70
CA TYR A 401 -4.21 16.33 13.28
C TYR A 401 -3.31 17.25 12.43
N ARG A 402 -2.03 17.38 12.80
CA ARG A 402 -1.04 18.14 11.99
C ARG A 402 -0.79 17.51 10.63
N ILE A 403 -0.77 16.18 10.54
CA ILE A 403 -0.62 15.47 9.25
C ILE A 403 -1.78 15.87 8.33
N PHE A 404 -3.03 15.83 8.81
CA PHE A 404 -4.20 16.25 8.02
C PHE A 404 -4.12 17.71 7.59
N MET A 405 -3.75 18.62 8.50
CA MET A 405 -3.64 20.05 8.18
C MET A 405 -2.51 20.39 7.20
N THR A 406 -1.42 19.61 7.21
CA THR A 406 -0.25 19.88 6.37
C THR A 406 -0.39 19.33 4.96
N ASP A 407 -1.11 18.20 4.81
CA ASP A 407 -1.44 17.61 3.51
C ASP A 407 -2.64 18.30 2.84
N ARG A 408 -2.43 19.56 2.47
CA ARG A 408 -3.49 20.43 1.91
C ARG A 408 -4.10 19.86 0.63
N ALA A 409 -3.31 19.21 -0.21
CA ALA A 409 -3.77 18.69 -1.48
C ALA A 409 -4.77 17.54 -1.28
N ALA A 410 -4.46 16.60 -0.36
CA ALA A 410 -5.33 15.46 -0.09
C ALA A 410 -6.70 15.91 0.45
N TRP A 411 -6.73 16.80 1.43
CA TRP A 411 -8.02 17.19 2.02
C TRP A 411 -8.84 18.14 1.15
N ILE A 412 -8.20 19.03 0.37
CA ILE A 412 -8.91 19.83 -0.63
C ILE A 412 -9.55 18.92 -1.68
N ALA A 413 -8.83 17.89 -2.14
CA ALA A 413 -9.35 16.91 -3.08
C ALA A 413 -10.51 16.10 -2.48
N GLU A 414 -10.39 15.65 -1.22
CA GLU A 414 -11.47 14.95 -0.51
C GLU A 414 -12.71 15.83 -0.35
N ALA A 415 -12.55 17.09 0.07
CA ALA A 415 -13.64 18.05 0.22
C ALA A 415 -14.32 18.39 -1.12
N ALA A 416 -13.53 18.70 -2.15
CA ALA A 416 -14.04 19.00 -3.48
C ALA A 416 -14.77 17.80 -4.08
N GLY A 417 -14.18 16.61 -3.98
CA GLY A 417 -14.82 15.36 -4.41
C GLY A 417 -16.14 15.13 -3.70
N THR A 418 -16.16 15.31 -2.38
CA THR A 418 -17.38 15.15 -1.56
C THR A 418 -18.48 16.14 -1.94
N ILE A 419 -18.15 17.40 -2.20
CA ILE A 419 -19.10 18.43 -2.66
C ILE A 419 -19.64 18.06 -4.04
N VAL A 420 -18.78 17.66 -4.98
CA VAL A 420 -19.21 17.26 -6.32
C VAL A 420 -20.14 16.05 -6.25
N GLN A 421 -19.84 15.05 -5.41
CA GLN A 421 -20.70 13.90 -5.16
C GLN A 421 -22.06 14.32 -4.60
N ALA A 422 -22.09 15.21 -3.61
CA ALA A 422 -23.33 15.72 -3.01
C ALA A 422 -24.19 16.51 -3.99
N LEU A 423 -23.58 17.36 -4.82
CA LEU A 423 -24.28 18.14 -5.85
C LEU A 423 -24.82 17.26 -6.96
N LEU A 424 -24.04 16.26 -7.40
CA LEU A 424 -24.48 15.30 -8.41
C LEU A 424 -25.71 14.53 -7.91
N LEU A 425 -25.64 13.97 -6.70
CA LEU A 425 -26.73 13.20 -6.14
C LEU A 425 -27.95 14.07 -5.79
N GLY A 426 -27.72 15.28 -5.26
CA GLY A 426 -28.78 16.23 -4.92
C GLY A 426 -29.49 16.79 -6.15
N THR A 427 -28.80 17.01 -7.28
CA THR A 427 -29.46 17.43 -8.53
C THR A 427 -30.18 16.28 -9.22
N LEU A 428 -29.68 15.05 -9.10
CA LEU A 428 -30.33 13.86 -9.65
C LEU A 428 -31.69 13.61 -9.01
N PHE A 429 -31.73 13.65 -7.67
CA PHE A 429 -32.95 13.43 -6.90
C PHE A 429 -33.67 14.73 -6.52
N ARG A 430 -33.53 15.78 -7.32
CA ARG A 430 -34.03 17.12 -6.98
C ARG A 430 -35.55 17.17 -6.80
N ASN A 431 -36.00 17.80 -5.69
CA ASN A 431 -37.40 18.07 -5.36
C ASN A 431 -38.35 16.89 -5.63
N GLN A 432 -38.19 15.80 -4.89
CA GLN A 432 -39.08 14.64 -5.02
C GLN A 432 -40.50 14.99 -4.56
N ARG A 433 -41.49 14.81 -5.45
CA ARG A 433 -42.91 15.05 -5.16
C ARG A 433 -43.40 14.14 -4.03
N ALA A 434 -44.42 14.57 -3.29
CA ALA A 434 -45.08 13.77 -2.26
C ALA A 434 -46.15 12.86 -2.88
N GLU A 435 -45.77 12.14 -3.93
CA GLU A 435 -46.60 11.21 -4.70
C GLU A 435 -46.04 9.78 -4.56
N THR A 436 -46.86 8.76 -4.80
CA THR A 436 -46.43 7.35 -4.67
C THR A 436 -45.32 6.94 -5.63
N GLU A 437 -45.29 7.50 -6.83
CA GLU A 437 -44.19 7.32 -7.80
C GLU A 437 -42.85 7.85 -7.24
N GLY A 438 -42.90 8.82 -6.33
CA GLY A 438 -41.74 9.39 -5.63
C GLY A 438 -41.25 8.57 -4.43
N LEU A 439 -41.97 7.55 -3.97
CA LEU A 439 -41.56 6.74 -2.81
C LEU A 439 -40.32 5.90 -3.12
N TYR A 440 -40.31 5.25 -4.29
CA TYR A 440 -39.16 4.46 -4.73
C TYR A 440 -37.92 5.34 -4.96
N THR A 441 -38.07 6.49 -5.62
CA THR A 441 -36.94 7.42 -5.86
C THR A 441 -36.40 8.03 -4.57
N ARG A 442 -37.26 8.34 -3.59
CA ARG A 442 -36.84 8.74 -2.24
C ARG A 442 -36.08 7.61 -1.53
N GLY A 443 -36.58 6.38 -1.61
CA GLY A 443 -35.88 5.19 -1.10
C GLY A 443 -34.49 5.02 -1.72
N SER A 444 -34.37 5.15 -3.04
CA SER A 444 -33.09 5.13 -3.75
C SER A 444 -32.16 6.25 -3.30
N ALA A 445 -32.66 7.47 -3.11
CA ALA A 445 -31.86 8.60 -2.66
C ALA A 445 -31.31 8.40 -1.23
N LEU A 446 -32.12 7.83 -0.32
CA LEU A 446 -31.67 7.44 1.02
C LEU A 446 -30.61 6.34 0.96
N PHE A 447 -30.83 5.33 0.13
CA PHE A 447 -29.90 4.23 -0.06
C PHE A 447 -28.55 4.71 -0.61
N PHE A 448 -28.53 5.54 -1.66
CA PHE A 448 -27.30 6.12 -2.20
C PHE A 448 -26.54 6.95 -1.18
N SER A 449 -27.28 7.64 -0.30
CA SER A 449 -26.69 8.42 0.79
C SER A 449 -25.90 7.54 1.75
N VAL A 450 -26.34 6.30 2.01
CA VAL A 450 -25.63 5.32 2.84
C VAL A 450 -24.53 4.59 2.04
N LEU A 451 -24.80 4.25 0.77
CA LEU A 451 -23.85 3.55 -0.11
C LEU A 451 -22.53 4.33 -0.26
N ILE A 452 -22.62 5.63 -0.51
CA ILE A 452 -21.44 6.50 -0.66
C ILE A 452 -20.58 6.48 0.61
N MET A 453 -21.21 6.47 1.78
CA MET A 453 -20.49 6.42 3.05
C MET A 453 -19.75 5.10 3.23
N GLY A 454 -20.37 3.98 2.86
CA GLY A 454 -19.71 2.67 2.86
C GLY A 454 -18.49 2.61 1.94
N LEU A 455 -18.63 3.15 0.71
CA LEU A 455 -17.53 3.23 -0.26
C LEU A 455 -16.39 4.12 0.26
N GLN A 456 -16.68 5.30 0.80
CA GLN A 456 -15.68 6.22 1.37
C GLN A 456 -14.99 5.61 2.60
N ALA A 457 -15.73 4.95 3.49
CA ALA A 457 -15.17 4.32 4.68
C ALA A 457 -14.19 3.18 4.34
N SER A 458 -14.40 2.50 3.19
CA SER A 458 -13.49 1.45 2.75
C SER A 458 -12.07 1.95 2.48
N ALA A 459 -11.86 3.22 2.13
CA ALA A 459 -10.51 3.75 1.86
C ALA A 459 -9.58 3.75 3.11
N GLU A 460 -10.14 3.64 4.32
CA GLU A 460 -9.38 3.68 5.58
C GLU A 460 -8.42 2.48 5.77
N PHE A 461 -8.67 1.34 5.13
CA PHE A 461 -7.74 0.19 5.24
C PHE A 461 -6.39 0.52 4.58
N GLY A 462 -6.39 1.22 3.44
CA GLY A 462 -5.18 1.56 2.69
C GLY A 462 -4.25 2.47 3.49
N ASN A 463 -4.82 3.48 4.15
CA ASN A 463 -4.08 4.42 5.01
C ASN A 463 -3.32 3.71 6.14
N THR A 464 -3.91 2.66 6.72
CA THR A 464 -3.32 1.91 7.83
C THR A 464 -2.04 1.16 7.40
N PHE A 465 -2.01 0.62 6.18
CA PHE A 465 -0.83 -0.10 5.67
C PHE A 465 0.35 0.82 5.39
N ILE A 466 0.11 2.03 4.87
CA ILE A 466 1.15 3.01 4.57
C ILE A 466 1.88 3.46 5.86
N GLN A 467 1.15 3.53 6.97
CA GLN A 467 1.69 4.05 8.24
C GLN A 467 2.38 3.00 9.10
N ARG A 468 2.12 1.71 8.85
CA ARG A 468 2.62 0.58 9.64
C ARG A 468 4.16 0.51 9.73
N PRO A 469 4.96 0.73 8.66
CA PRO A 469 6.42 0.72 8.77
C PRO A 469 6.94 1.83 9.69
N ILE A 470 6.33 3.02 9.65
CA ILE A 470 6.68 4.15 10.53
C ILE A 470 6.36 3.81 11.99
N LEU A 471 5.19 3.20 12.23
CA LEU A 471 4.78 2.73 13.55
C LEU A 471 5.78 1.71 14.11
N LEU A 472 6.20 0.71 13.33
CA LEU A 472 7.14 -0.33 13.77
C LEU A 472 8.52 0.26 14.09
N LYS A 473 9.02 1.19 13.26
CA LYS A 473 10.25 1.94 13.55
C LYS A 473 10.16 2.69 14.88
N GLN A 474 9.08 3.43 15.11
CA GLN A 474 8.92 4.24 16.33
C GLN A 474 8.61 3.40 17.57
N LYS A 475 8.01 2.21 17.40
CA LYS A 475 7.87 1.18 18.43
C LYS A 475 9.26 0.68 18.86
N ALA A 476 10.16 0.42 17.91
CA ALA A 476 11.54 -0.01 18.20
C ALA A 476 12.33 1.05 18.99
N LEU A 477 12.11 2.34 18.71
CA LEU A 477 12.68 3.48 19.47
C LEU A 477 11.94 3.79 20.79
N ARG A 478 10.89 3.04 21.12
CA ARG A 478 10.05 3.19 22.33
C ARG A 478 9.46 4.59 22.52
N PHE A 479 9.05 5.27 21.44
CA PHE A 479 8.37 6.56 21.56
C PHE A 479 6.96 6.44 22.16
N TYR A 480 6.20 5.41 21.77
CA TYR A 480 4.84 5.20 22.25
C TYR A 480 4.39 3.75 22.02
N ARG A 481 3.28 3.36 22.66
CA ARG A 481 2.63 2.06 22.44
C ARG A 481 1.81 2.06 21.15
N PRO A 482 1.82 0.98 20.36
CA PRO A 482 0.92 0.83 19.22
C PRO A 482 -0.56 1.09 19.54
N GLY A 483 -1.05 0.63 20.70
CA GLY A 483 -2.42 0.93 21.12
C GLY A 483 -2.68 2.43 21.38
N ALA A 484 -1.70 3.19 21.87
CA ALA A 484 -1.84 4.64 22.08
C ALA A 484 -1.92 5.39 20.73
N TYR A 485 -1.16 4.92 19.75
CA TYR A 485 -1.23 5.41 18.38
C TYR A 485 -2.60 5.16 17.76
N ALA A 486 -3.10 3.92 17.84
CA ALA A 486 -4.43 3.55 17.34
C ALA A 486 -5.53 4.48 17.85
N LEU A 487 -5.60 4.67 19.18
CA LEU A 487 -6.58 5.56 19.79
C LEU A 487 -6.35 7.02 19.42
N GLY A 488 -5.10 7.47 19.35
CA GLY A 488 -4.79 8.84 18.93
C GLY A 488 -5.23 9.15 17.51
N GLN A 489 -5.16 8.17 16.59
CA GLN A 489 -5.70 8.31 15.25
C GLN A 489 -7.22 8.38 15.25
N ILE A 490 -7.88 7.43 15.91
CA ILE A 490 -9.36 7.39 15.99
C ILE A 490 -9.90 8.70 16.60
N LEU A 491 -9.26 9.24 17.64
CA LEU A 491 -9.66 10.51 18.25
C LEU A 491 -9.43 11.72 17.35
N ALA A 492 -8.37 11.71 16.53
CA ALA A 492 -8.13 12.75 15.53
C ALA A 492 -9.11 12.66 14.34
N ASP A 493 -9.59 11.47 14.02
CA ASP A 493 -10.60 11.27 12.97
C ASP A 493 -11.97 11.84 13.32
N VAL A 494 -12.37 11.79 14.60
CA VAL A 494 -13.68 12.30 15.08
C VAL A 494 -13.94 13.74 14.61
N PRO A 495 -13.09 14.74 14.93
CA PRO A 495 -13.30 16.10 14.44
C PRO A 495 -13.03 16.22 12.93
N TRP A 496 -12.11 15.44 12.36
CA TRP A 496 -11.78 15.51 10.93
C TRP A 496 -12.96 15.09 10.04
N LYS A 497 -13.63 14.00 10.39
CA LYS A 497 -14.77 13.46 9.64
C LYS A 497 -16.03 14.33 9.73
N LEU A 498 -16.04 15.43 10.50
CA LEU A 498 -17.08 16.46 10.40
C LEU A 498 -17.10 17.16 9.04
N ILE A 499 -16.05 17.01 8.22
CA ILE A 499 -16.05 17.44 6.81
C ILE A 499 -17.20 16.82 6.01
N PHE A 500 -17.72 15.66 6.45
CA PHE A 500 -18.93 15.03 5.90
C PHE A 500 -20.19 15.92 5.98
N ILE A 501 -20.22 16.97 6.81
CA ILE A 501 -21.30 17.96 6.78
C ILE A 501 -21.40 18.62 5.40
N LEU A 502 -20.28 18.81 4.70
CA LEU A 502 -20.26 19.33 3.32
C LEU A 502 -20.97 18.40 2.32
N TYR A 503 -21.06 17.10 2.64
CA TYR A 503 -21.87 16.15 1.89
C TYR A 503 -23.36 16.26 2.25
N SER A 504 -23.65 16.25 3.55
CA SER A 504 -25.03 16.16 4.06
C SER A 504 -25.85 17.42 3.82
N LEU A 505 -25.24 18.60 3.83
CA LEU A 505 -25.97 19.86 3.73
C LEU A 505 -26.57 20.08 2.33
N PRO A 506 -25.82 20.02 1.21
CA PRO A 506 -26.40 20.18 -0.11
C PRO A 506 -27.45 19.11 -0.43
N ILE A 507 -27.15 17.85 -0.11
CA ILE A 507 -28.00 16.71 -0.50
C ILE A 507 -29.39 16.78 0.16
N TYR A 508 -29.45 17.09 1.46
CA TYR A 508 -30.70 17.13 2.22
C TYR A 508 -31.68 18.16 1.66
N TRP A 509 -31.19 19.38 1.42
CA TRP A 509 -32.01 20.49 0.94
C TRP A 509 -32.36 20.38 -0.55
N MET A 510 -31.47 19.82 -1.37
CA MET A 510 -31.71 19.68 -2.82
C MET A 510 -32.71 18.57 -3.15
N ILE A 511 -32.67 17.45 -2.43
CA ILE A 511 -33.65 16.36 -2.60
C ILE A 511 -35.05 16.83 -2.20
N GLY A 512 -35.12 17.75 -1.22
CA GLY A 512 -36.38 18.21 -0.66
C GLY A 512 -36.90 17.28 0.44
N PHE A 513 -36.00 16.78 1.29
CA PHE A 513 -36.34 16.09 2.53
C PHE A 513 -37.10 17.01 3.51
N GLU A 514 -37.67 16.41 4.56
CA GLU A 514 -38.59 17.10 5.45
C GLU A 514 -37.89 18.30 6.12
N ARG A 515 -38.45 19.51 6.01
CA ARG A 515 -37.71 20.75 6.37
C ARG A 515 -37.71 21.09 7.86
N THR A 516 -38.03 20.14 8.73
CA THR A 516 -38.05 20.32 10.18
C THR A 516 -36.64 20.16 10.76
N ALA A 517 -36.31 20.97 11.77
CA ALA A 517 -35.00 20.88 12.42
C ALA A 517 -34.74 19.50 13.04
N SER A 518 -35.77 18.87 13.60
CA SER A 518 -35.66 17.53 14.21
C SER A 518 -35.25 16.46 13.21
N HIS A 519 -35.81 16.49 11.99
CA HIS A 519 -35.50 15.50 10.96
C HIS A 519 -34.08 15.68 10.46
N PHE A 520 -33.65 16.91 10.21
CA PHE A 520 -32.29 17.22 9.76
C PHE A 520 -31.21 16.80 10.78
N PHE A 521 -31.37 17.13 12.06
CA PHE A 521 -30.36 16.74 13.07
C PHE A 521 -30.36 15.23 13.31
N THR A 522 -31.52 14.57 13.23
CA THR A 522 -31.57 13.10 13.33
C THR A 522 -30.85 12.46 12.14
N TRP A 523 -31.09 12.93 10.92
CA TRP A 523 -30.38 12.53 9.72
C TRP A 523 -28.86 12.64 9.89
N LEU A 524 -28.39 13.83 10.32
CA LEU A 524 -26.96 14.10 10.50
C LEU A 524 -26.30 13.16 11.52
N VAL A 525 -26.94 12.95 12.67
CA VAL A 525 -26.42 12.06 13.73
C VAL A 525 -26.40 10.61 13.27
N CYS A 526 -27.46 10.14 12.60
CA CYS A 526 -27.54 8.76 12.09
C CYS A 526 -26.41 8.47 11.09
N LEU A 527 -26.19 9.38 10.15
CA LEU A 527 -25.12 9.24 9.16
C LEU A 527 -23.74 9.34 9.82
N TYR A 528 -23.49 10.36 10.66
CA TYR A 528 -22.17 10.57 11.26
C TYR A 528 -21.71 9.41 12.16
N VAL A 529 -22.58 8.93 13.06
CA VAL A 529 -22.24 7.77 13.92
C VAL A 529 -22.02 6.51 13.09
N GLY A 530 -22.83 6.32 12.04
CA GLY A 530 -22.66 5.25 11.07
C GLY A 530 -21.32 5.31 10.32
N LEU A 531 -20.92 6.50 9.86
CA LEU A 531 -19.62 6.72 9.21
C LEU A 531 -18.47 6.30 10.11
N MET A 532 -18.48 6.78 11.36
CA MET A 532 -17.44 6.47 12.33
C MET A 532 -17.36 4.96 12.60
N ALA A 533 -18.51 4.28 12.73
CA ALA A 533 -18.53 2.82 12.91
C ALA A 533 -17.92 2.08 11.70
N LEU A 534 -18.29 2.46 10.47
CA LEU A 534 -17.77 1.86 9.24
C LEU A 534 -16.26 2.10 9.07
N CYS A 535 -15.77 3.32 9.32
CA CYS A 535 -14.35 3.65 9.22
C CYS A 535 -13.48 2.78 10.14
N VAL A 536 -13.88 2.63 11.41
CA VAL A 536 -13.11 1.83 12.38
C VAL A 536 -13.24 0.34 12.09
N MET A 537 -14.38 -0.13 11.56
CA MET A 537 -14.56 -1.51 11.11
C MET A 537 -13.63 -1.87 9.95
N PHE A 538 -13.52 -1.03 8.91
CA PHE A 538 -12.57 -1.28 7.82
C PHE A 538 -11.11 -1.17 8.26
N ARG A 539 -10.80 -0.26 9.19
CA ARG A 539 -9.48 -0.16 9.82
C ARG A 539 -9.12 -1.42 10.61
N ALA A 540 -10.09 -2.03 11.31
CA ALA A 540 -9.87 -3.28 12.02
C ALA A 540 -9.33 -4.36 11.08
N ILE A 541 -9.92 -4.55 9.90
CA ILE A 541 -9.47 -5.56 8.93
C ILE A 541 -7.99 -5.38 8.55
N ALA A 542 -7.52 -4.14 8.38
CA ALA A 542 -6.13 -3.84 8.06
C ALA A 542 -5.14 -4.31 9.16
N VAL A 543 -5.57 -4.29 10.43
CA VAL A 543 -4.73 -4.68 11.57
C VAL A 543 -4.53 -6.20 11.64
N PHE A 544 -5.57 -6.99 11.32
CA PHE A 544 -5.49 -8.47 11.35
C PHE A 544 -4.85 -9.06 10.09
N THR A 545 -4.59 -8.24 9.08
CA THR A 545 -4.01 -8.67 7.81
C THR A 545 -2.54 -8.26 7.71
N THR A 546 -1.75 -9.07 7.02
CA THR A 546 -0.28 -8.92 7.00
C THR A 546 0.26 -8.21 5.75
N SER A 547 -0.54 -8.15 4.69
CA SER A 547 -0.20 -7.51 3.42
C SER A 547 -1.43 -6.81 2.85
N ILE A 548 -1.23 -5.72 2.11
CA ILE A 548 -2.29 -4.99 1.42
C ILE A 548 -3.02 -5.89 0.43
N THR A 549 -2.31 -6.69 -0.37
CA THR A 549 -2.90 -7.60 -1.37
C THR A 549 -3.83 -8.64 -0.74
N ARG A 550 -3.47 -9.15 0.45
CA ARG A 550 -4.30 -10.10 1.21
C ARG A 550 -5.46 -9.44 1.96
N ALA A 551 -5.37 -8.13 2.22
CA ALA A 551 -6.42 -7.37 2.89
C ALA A 551 -7.54 -6.93 1.95
N VAL A 552 -7.25 -6.75 0.65
CA VAL A 552 -8.26 -6.37 -0.35
C VAL A 552 -9.40 -7.38 -0.41
N LEU A 553 -9.12 -8.68 -0.29
CA LEU A 553 -10.15 -9.72 -0.32
C LEU A 553 -11.19 -9.58 0.82
N PRO A 554 -10.82 -9.62 2.11
CA PRO A 554 -11.81 -9.50 3.19
C PRO A 554 -12.50 -8.13 3.19
N VAL A 555 -11.82 -7.04 2.78
CA VAL A 555 -12.44 -5.72 2.63
C VAL A 555 -13.50 -5.74 1.53
N GLY A 556 -13.14 -6.24 0.34
CA GLY A 556 -14.02 -6.30 -0.81
C GLY A 556 -15.25 -7.17 -0.59
N LEU A 557 -15.06 -8.34 0.02
CA LEU A 557 -16.14 -9.23 0.41
C LEU A 557 -17.06 -8.60 1.44
N LEU A 558 -16.49 -8.02 2.49
CA LEU A 558 -17.30 -7.36 3.53
C LEU A 558 -18.09 -6.21 2.92
N LEU A 559 -17.46 -5.31 2.16
CA LEU A 559 -18.12 -4.18 1.53
C LEU A 559 -19.31 -4.63 0.66
N ASN A 560 -19.13 -5.66 -0.18
CA ASN A 560 -20.22 -6.18 -1.00
C ASN A 560 -21.36 -6.77 -0.15
N VAL A 561 -21.04 -7.53 0.89
CA VAL A 561 -22.03 -8.10 1.82
C VAL A 561 -22.82 -7.00 2.53
N LEU A 562 -22.15 -5.95 3.02
CA LEU A 562 -22.81 -4.80 3.65
C LEU A 562 -23.76 -4.11 2.67
N ILE A 563 -23.34 -3.94 1.41
CA ILE A 563 -24.18 -3.30 0.38
C ILE A 563 -25.45 -4.14 0.09
N ILE A 564 -25.32 -5.47 -0.07
CA ILE A 564 -26.45 -6.37 -0.35
C ILE A 564 -27.46 -6.36 0.81
N TYR A 565 -26.97 -6.40 2.06
CA TYR A 565 -27.80 -6.56 3.25
C TYR A 565 -28.24 -5.25 3.93
N THR A 566 -28.00 -4.10 3.28
CA THR A 566 -28.51 -2.77 3.70
C THR A 566 -30.02 -2.71 3.90
N GLY A 567 -30.79 -3.62 3.30
CA GLY A 567 -32.25 -3.69 3.39
C GLY A 567 -33.00 -2.99 2.26
N PHE A 568 -32.29 -2.37 1.31
CA PHE A 568 -32.88 -1.79 0.10
C PHE A 568 -33.03 -2.81 -1.04
N TYR A 569 -31.95 -3.52 -1.42
CA TYR A 569 -31.98 -4.51 -2.51
C TYR A 569 -32.76 -5.77 -2.15
N VAL A 570 -32.50 -6.29 -0.95
CA VAL A 570 -33.23 -7.42 -0.40
C VAL A 570 -33.92 -6.90 0.83
N THR A 571 -35.24 -6.72 0.74
CA THR A 571 -36.03 -6.28 1.88
C THR A 571 -36.05 -7.38 2.94
N PRO A 572 -36.07 -7.05 4.24
CA PRO A 572 -36.08 -8.05 5.32
C PRO A 572 -37.13 -9.16 5.19
N PRO A 573 -38.37 -8.92 4.71
CA PRO A 573 -39.34 -9.98 4.47
C PRO A 573 -38.92 -10.95 3.35
N GLY A 574 -38.21 -10.47 2.33
CA GLY A 574 -37.70 -11.27 1.21
C GLY A 574 -36.36 -11.96 1.47
N MET A 575 -35.69 -11.68 2.60
CA MET A 575 -34.40 -12.30 2.93
C MET A 575 -34.57 -13.80 3.24
N LYS A 576 -33.76 -14.64 2.60
CA LYS A 576 -33.73 -16.08 2.94
C LYS A 576 -33.17 -16.29 4.36
N VAL A 577 -33.79 -17.21 5.10
CA VAL A 577 -33.54 -17.42 6.55
C VAL A 577 -32.07 -17.71 6.87
N TRP A 578 -31.36 -18.44 6.01
CA TRP A 578 -29.98 -18.86 6.26
C TRP A 578 -28.92 -17.73 6.13
N LEU A 579 -29.21 -16.65 5.40
CA LEU A 579 -28.32 -15.47 5.30
C LEU A 579 -28.90 -14.22 5.99
N GLY A 580 -30.18 -14.21 6.37
CA GLY A 580 -30.83 -13.06 6.98
C GLY A 580 -30.23 -12.57 8.31
N TRP A 581 -29.37 -13.34 8.97
CA TRP A 581 -28.66 -12.91 10.19
C TRP A 581 -27.53 -11.91 9.90
N ILE A 582 -27.01 -11.88 8.67
CA ILE A 582 -25.90 -10.99 8.26
C ILE A 582 -26.26 -9.53 8.48
N ARG A 583 -27.52 -9.15 8.25
CA ARG A 583 -28.01 -7.77 8.48
C ARG A 583 -27.76 -7.26 9.90
N TYR A 584 -27.68 -8.15 10.89
CA TYR A 584 -27.46 -7.74 12.28
C TYR A 584 -26.01 -7.31 12.53
N LEU A 585 -25.08 -7.75 11.68
CA LEU A 585 -23.67 -7.36 11.71
C LEU A 585 -23.37 -6.15 10.81
N ASP A 586 -24.36 -5.66 10.07
CA ASP A 586 -24.20 -4.60 9.07
C ASP A 586 -24.57 -3.21 9.65
N PRO A 587 -23.59 -2.30 9.85
CA PRO A 587 -23.89 -0.93 10.25
C PRO A 587 -24.74 -0.17 9.23
N MET A 588 -24.62 -0.45 7.93
CA MET A 588 -25.35 0.23 6.86
C MET A 588 -26.85 -0.04 6.94
N TYR A 589 -27.27 -1.27 7.25
CA TYR A 589 -28.67 -1.62 7.52
C TYR A 589 -29.30 -0.74 8.61
N TYR A 590 -28.62 -0.59 9.74
CA TYR A 590 -29.12 0.23 10.86
C TYR A 590 -29.20 1.72 10.51
N ILE A 591 -28.27 2.22 9.69
CA ILE A 591 -28.33 3.60 9.18
C ILE A 591 -29.56 3.75 8.28
N PHE A 592 -29.72 2.86 7.29
CA PHE A 592 -30.81 2.92 6.31
C PHE A 592 -32.19 2.82 6.96
N GLU A 593 -32.41 1.88 7.89
CA GLU A 593 -33.68 1.78 8.63
C GLU A 593 -33.99 3.07 9.41
N SER A 594 -32.98 3.70 10.02
CA SER A 594 -33.16 4.91 10.84
C SER A 594 -33.54 6.14 9.99
N ILE A 595 -32.85 6.34 8.87
CA ILE A 595 -33.10 7.47 7.97
C ILE A 595 -34.40 7.29 7.18
N ALA A 596 -34.75 6.06 6.79
CA ALA A 596 -36.02 5.76 6.13
C ALA A 596 -37.22 6.05 7.06
N LEU A 597 -37.14 5.62 8.32
CA LEU A 597 -38.15 5.94 9.34
C LEU A 597 -38.22 7.45 9.65
N ASN A 598 -37.11 8.19 9.50
CA ASN A 598 -37.08 9.63 9.69
C ASN A 598 -37.76 10.38 8.54
N GLU A 599 -37.44 10.05 7.29
CA GLU A 599 -37.88 10.81 6.12
C GLU A 599 -39.21 10.34 5.52
N ILE A 600 -39.44 9.03 5.43
CA ILE A 600 -40.65 8.48 4.80
C ILE A 600 -41.75 8.26 5.85
N GLY A 601 -41.37 7.89 7.07
CA GLY A 601 -42.33 7.43 8.09
C GLY A 601 -43.32 8.48 8.61
N SER A 602 -43.03 9.78 8.52
CA SER A 602 -43.88 10.84 9.08
C SER A 602 -44.90 11.44 8.11
N SER A 603 -44.75 11.20 6.81
CA SER A 603 -45.48 11.94 5.77
C SER A 603 -46.55 11.06 5.11
N MET A 604 -47.62 11.70 4.61
CA MET A 604 -48.66 11.08 3.77
C MET A 604 -48.36 11.36 2.30
N TYR A 605 -48.59 10.38 1.43
CA TYR A 605 -48.28 10.45 -0.01
C TYR A 605 -49.55 10.28 -0.84
N GLN A 606 -49.76 11.15 -1.82
CA GLN A 606 -50.90 11.04 -2.73
C GLN A 606 -50.62 9.98 -3.81
N CYS A 607 -51.62 9.20 -4.19
CA CYS A 607 -51.49 8.20 -5.24
C CYS A 607 -51.25 8.87 -6.60
N SER A 608 -50.19 8.44 -7.30
CA SER A 608 -49.91 8.86 -8.67
C SER A 608 -50.99 8.29 -9.60
N PRO A 609 -51.38 8.99 -10.69
CA PRO A 609 -52.33 8.46 -11.67
C PRO A 609 -51.93 7.06 -12.18
N ARG A 610 -50.63 6.83 -12.42
CA ARG A 610 -50.08 5.53 -12.86
C ARG A 610 -50.28 4.39 -11.85
N ASP A 611 -50.29 4.71 -10.57
CA ASP A 611 -50.43 3.74 -9.48
C ASP A 611 -51.91 3.60 -9.07
N THR A 612 -52.81 4.42 -9.61
CA THR A 612 -54.23 4.37 -9.29
C THR A 612 -54.89 3.26 -10.09
N VAL A 613 -55.59 2.34 -9.40
CA VAL A 613 -56.24 1.21 -10.06
C VAL A 613 -57.69 1.08 -9.58
N PRO A 614 -58.67 1.04 -10.51
CA PRO A 614 -58.56 1.32 -11.95
C PRO A 614 -58.43 2.84 -12.26
N GLU A 615 -57.59 3.20 -13.25
CA GLU A 615 -57.41 4.58 -13.77
C GLU A 615 -58.21 4.82 -15.06
N GLY A 616 -58.81 6.01 -15.21
CA GLY A 616 -59.49 6.43 -16.44
C GLY A 616 -60.61 7.43 -16.21
N LEU A 617 -61.09 8.05 -17.30
CA LEU A 617 -62.13 9.08 -17.28
C LEU A 617 -63.49 8.60 -16.74
N LEU A 618 -63.71 7.28 -16.71
CA LEU A 618 -64.92 6.63 -16.21
C LEU A 618 -64.90 6.36 -14.70
N TYR A 619 -63.73 6.53 -14.05
CA TYR A 619 -63.53 6.22 -12.64
C TYR A 619 -63.38 7.52 -11.84
N THR A 620 -64.47 8.01 -11.26
CA THR A 620 -64.53 9.30 -10.53
C THR A 620 -64.69 9.16 -9.02
N ASP A 621 -65.06 7.97 -8.54
CA ASP A 621 -65.29 7.71 -7.12
C ASP A 621 -64.09 6.96 -6.51
N ALA A 622 -63.39 7.65 -5.60
CA ALA A 622 -62.21 7.13 -4.91
C ALA A 622 -62.51 5.88 -4.06
N THR A 623 -63.77 5.64 -3.69
CA THR A 623 -64.20 4.49 -2.87
C THR A 623 -63.95 3.14 -3.56
N TYR A 624 -64.01 3.14 -4.90
CA TYR A 624 -63.83 1.95 -5.74
C TYR A 624 -62.44 1.89 -6.39
N GLN A 625 -61.55 2.80 -6.00
CA GLN A 625 -60.16 2.86 -6.44
C GLN A 625 -59.22 2.50 -5.29
N THR A 626 -58.04 2.02 -5.63
CA THR A 626 -56.94 1.84 -4.68
C THR A 626 -55.63 2.28 -5.32
N CYS A 627 -54.62 2.48 -4.48
CA CYS A 627 -53.25 2.68 -4.93
C CYS A 627 -52.54 1.33 -5.00
N ALA A 628 -51.95 0.99 -6.15
CA ALA A 628 -51.24 -0.26 -6.42
C ALA A 628 -49.81 -0.26 -5.84
N VAL A 629 -49.69 0.15 -4.57
CA VAL A 629 -48.44 0.24 -3.81
C VAL A 629 -48.62 -0.45 -2.46
N SER A 630 -47.59 -1.18 -2.03
CA SER A 630 -47.57 -1.91 -0.76
C SER A 630 -47.97 -1.03 0.43
N GLY A 631 -48.92 -1.51 1.24
CA GLY A 631 -49.40 -0.78 2.42
C GLY A 631 -50.50 0.26 2.15
N SER A 632 -51.07 0.29 0.94
CA SER A 632 -52.29 1.03 0.63
C SER A 632 -53.52 0.40 1.29
N LEU A 633 -54.56 1.22 1.50
CA LEU A 633 -55.86 0.78 2.03
C LEU A 633 -56.92 0.89 0.92
N PRO A 634 -57.84 -0.08 0.76
CA PRO A 634 -58.92 0.02 -0.23
C PRO A 634 -59.79 1.27 0.00
N GLY A 635 -60.10 2.02 -1.06
CA GLY A 635 -60.93 3.22 -1.01
C GLY A 635 -60.22 4.51 -0.57
N HIS A 636 -58.90 4.47 -0.37
CA HIS A 636 -58.07 5.63 -0.07
C HIS A 636 -57.04 5.88 -1.17
N LEU A 637 -56.98 7.12 -1.66
CA LEU A 637 -55.95 7.58 -2.62
C LEU A 637 -54.74 8.24 -1.94
N ASP A 638 -54.63 8.12 -0.61
CA ASP A 638 -53.47 8.56 0.17
C ASP A 638 -52.84 7.35 0.87
N VAL A 639 -51.51 7.23 0.79
CA VAL A 639 -50.73 6.16 1.41
C VAL A 639 -49.90 6.72 2.57
N SER A 640 -50.01 6.08 3.74
CA SER A 640 -49.19 6.43 4.90
C SER A 640 -47.79 5.86 4.77
N GLY A 641 -46.76 6.71 4.85
CA GLY A 641 -45.37 6.27 4.75
C GLY A 641 -44.98 5.24 5.83
N LYS A 642 -45.58 5.29 7.03
CA LYS A 642 -45.36 4.29 8.08
C LYS A 642 -45.90 2.91 7.72
N LEU A 643 -47.08 2.85 7.09
CA LEU A 643 -47.67 1.58 6.61
C LEU A 643 -46.89 1.04 5.42
N TYR A 644 -46.46 1.92 4.51
CA TYR A 644 -45.56 1.56 3.41
C TYR A 644 -44.25 0.93 3.91
N LEU A 645 -43.55 1.58 4.85
CA LEU A 645 -42.30 1.05 5.41
C LEU A 645 -42.49 -0.27 6.18
N LEU A 646 -43.64 -0.45 6.83
CA LEU A 646 -43.97 -1.70 7.52
C LEU A 646 -44.27 -2.83 6.54
N ALA A 647 -45.06 -2.56 5.50
CA ALA A 647 -45.46 -3.55 4.51
C ALA A 647 -44.31 -3.96 3.58
N GLU A 648 -43.56 -2.97 3.05
CA GLU A 648 -42.49 -3.20 2.07
C GLU A 648 -41.17 -3.65 2.73
N TYR A 649 -40.76 -2.98 3.82
CA TYR A 649 -39.44 -3.18 4.46
C TYR A 649 -39.50 -3.86 5.84
N GLY A 650 -40.68 -3.95 6.47
CA GLY A 650 -40.80 -4.46 7.85
C GLY A 650 -40.23 -3.52 8.92
N PHE A 651 -40.00 -2.25 8.62
CA PHE A 651 -39.38 -1.29 9.55
C PHE A 651 -40.36 -0.78 10.61
N LYS A 652 -39.91 -0.74 11.87
CA LYS A 652 -40.74 -0.31 13.02
C LYS A 652 -40.22 1.00 13.60
N SER A 653 -41.12 1.95 13.89
CA SER A 653 -40.75 3.28 14.41
C SER A 653 -39.91 3.27 15.70
N LEU A 654 -40.05 2.23 16.54
CA LEU A 654 -39.24 2.05 17.77
C LEU A 654 -37.75 1.83 17.48
N HIS A 655 -37.38 1.40 16.28
CA HIS A 655 -36.01 1.05 15.93
C HIS A 655 -35.11 2.27 15.69
N LYS A 656 -35.70 3.45 15.42
CA LYS A 656 -34.97 4.68 15.04
C LYS A 656 -33.78 5.01 15.95
N TRP A 657 -33.98 5.10 17.26
CA TRP A 657 -32.90 5.45 18.21
C TRP A 657 -32.11 4.23 18.71
N ARG A 658 -32.73 3.04 18.73
CA ARG A 658 -32.03 1.79 19.03
C ARG A 658 -30.85 1.59 18.08
N ASN A 659 -31.08 1.83 16.79
CA ASN A 659 -30.11 1.64 15.73
C ASN A 659 -28.91 2.59 15.85
N VAL A 660 -29.13 3.85 16.26
CA VAL A 660 -28.04 4.78 16.60
C VAL A 660 -27.17 4.25 17.74
N GLY A 661 -27.81 3.71 18.79
CA GLY A 661 -27.10 3.06 19.91
C GLY A 661 -26.28 1.83 19.48
N ILE A 662 -26.81 1.02 18.56
CA ILE A 662 -26.11 -0.14 18.00
C ILE A 662 -24.86 0.30 17.20
N ASN A 663 -24.97 1.32 16.35
CA ASN A 663 -23.83 1.84 15.61
C ASN A 663 -22.77 2.48 16.51
N ALA A 664 -23.18 3.18 17.57
CA ALA A 664 -22.24 3.66 18.59
C ALA A 664 -21.51 2.50 19.30
N ALA A 665 -22.20 1.39 19.57
CA ALA A 665 -21.59 0.19 20.12
C ALA A 665 -20.59 -0.46 19.15
N PHE A 666 -20.91 -0.52 17.85
CA PHE A 666 -19.95 -0.96 16.82
C PHE A 666 -18.70 -0.10 16.80
N PHE A 667 -18.84 1.23 16.83
CA PHE A 667 -17.71 2.15 16.88
C PHE A 667 -16.77 1.85 18.07
N VAL A 668 -17.33 1.69 19.27
CA VAL A 668 -16.54 1.37 20.48
C VAL A 668 -15.91 -0.02 20.37
N PHE A 669 -16.67 -1.02 19.95
CA PHE A 669 -16.19 -2.40 19.81
C PHE A 669 -15.01 -2.50 18.84
N PHE A 670 -15.14 -1.96 17.63
CA PHE A 670 -14.06 -1.98 16.64
C PHE A 670 -12.88 -1.09 17.06
N SER A 671 -13.10 0.00 17.80
CA SER A 671 -12.02 0.83 18.34
C SER A 671 -11.16 0.07 19.34
N LEU A 672 -11.79 -0.68 20.25
CA LEU A 672 -11.10 -1.56 21.18
C LEU A 672 -10.36 -2.68 20.44
N LEU A 673 -11.01 -3.27 19.44
CA LEU A 673 -10.45 -4.36 18.65
C LEU A 673 -9.24 -3.90 17.80
N VAL A 674 -9.26 -2.69 17.23
CA VAL A 674 -8.09 -2.07 16.58
C VAL A 674 -6.97 -1.83 17.58
N THR A 675 -7.29 -1.29 18.76
CA THR A 675 -6.30 -0.97 19.80
C THR A 675 -5.61 -2.22 20.33
N ILE A 676 -6.39 -3.25 20.68
CA ILE A 676 -5.87 -4.56 21.10
C ILE A 676 -5.13 -5.23 19.94
N GLY A 677 -5.68 -5.12 18.73
CA GLY A 677 -5.11 -5.63 17.50
C GLY A 677 -3.69 -5.13 17.26
N MET A 678 -3.48 -3.81 17.28
CA MET A 678 -2.16 -3.20 17.07
C MET A 678 -1.17 -3.51 18.19
N GLU A 679 -1.64 -3.73 19.42
CA GLU A 679 -0.78 -4.07 20.56
C GLU A 679 -0.36 -5.56 20.56
N ARG A 680 -1.27 -6.47 20.18
CA ARG A 680 -1.10 -7.93 20.30
C ARG A 680 -0.68 -8.62 19.01
N PHE A 681 -1.16 -8.17 17.85
CA PHE A 681 -0.89 -8.87 16.60
C PHE A 681 0.50 -8.53 16.08
N ARG A 682 1.38 -9.53 16.16
CA ARG A 682 2.71 -9.51 15.56
C ARG A 682 2.58 -9.42 14.05
N HIS A 683 3.16 -8.38 13.49
CA HIS A 683 2.96 -8.01 12.10
C HIS A 683 3.98 -8.75 11.23
N ALA A 684 3.60 -9.26 10.05
CA ALA A 684 4.54 -10.03 9.21
C ALA A 684 5.77 -9.22 8.74
N ALA A 685 5.71 -7.88 8.79
CA ALA A 685 6.86 -7.01 8.60
C ALA A 685 7.96 -7.17 9.69
N GLU A 686 7.63 -7.82 10.82
CA GLU A 686 8.58 -8.27 11.85
C GLU A 686 9.26 -9.60 11.45
N ARG A 687 8.85 -10.27 10.35
CA ARG A 687 9.56 -11.43 9.80
C ARG A 687 10.57 -10.94 8.77
N MET A 688 11.84 -11.25 9.03
CA MET A 688 13.00 -10.97 8.19
C MET A 688 12.70 -11.16 6.69
N SER A 689 13.29 -10.29 5.87
CA SER A 689 13.24 -10.37 4.41
C SER A 689 13.66 -11.78 3.96
N THR A 690 12.66 -12.63 3.69
CA THR A 690 12.90 -14.00 3.27
C THR A 690 13.37 -13.93 1.82
N ILE A 691 14.55 -14.45 1.53
CA ILE A 691 15.04 -14.51 0.16
C ILE A 691 14.22 -15.57 -0.56
N TYR A 692 13.53 -15.15 -1.62
CA TYR A 692 12.69 -16.03 -2.40
C TYR A 692 13.49 -16.61 -3.57
N TYR A 693 13.54 -17.93 -3.69
CA TYR A 693 14.19 -18.60 -4.82
C TYR A 693 13.15 -19.18 -5.76
N GLN A 694 13.48 -19.20 -7.06
CA GLN A 694 12.66 -19.86 -8.06
C GLN A 694 12.71 -21.38 -7.85
N LYS A 695 11.53 -22.01 -7.80
CA LYS A 695 11.42 -23.47 -7.86
C LYS A 695 11.59 -23.90 -9.31
N LEU A 696 12.75 -24.47 -9.64
CA LEU A 696 12.94 -25.13 -10.93
C LEU A 696 12.11 -26.43 -10.91
N PRO A 697 11.23 -26.69 -11.91
CA PRO A 697 10.28 -27.81 -11.92
C PRO A 697 10.89 -29.22 -11.82
N TRP A 698 12.22 -29.34 -11.85
CA TRP A 698 12.92 -30.62 -11.94
C TRP A 698 14.10 -30.76 -10.97
N ALA A 699 14.25 -29.89 -9.98
CA ALA A 699 15.35 -29.96 -9.01
C ALA A 699 15.19 -31.07 -7.94
N ASN A 700 14.87 -32.29 -8.38
CA ASN A 700 15.17 -33.54 -7.68
C ASN A 700 16.32 -34.25 -8.41
N THR A 701 17.40 -33.54 -8.73
CA THR A 701 18.63 -34.17 -9.20
C THR A 701 19.79 -33.23 -8.96
N SER A 702 20.80 -33.77 -8.27
CA SER A 702 22.17 -33.30 -8.23
C SER A 702 22.62 -32.66 -9.55
N THR A 703 23.18 -31.45 -9.44
CA THR A 703 24.18 -30.88 -10.37
C THR A 703 23.91 -31.13 -11.86
N LEU A 704 22.90 -30.47 -12.42
CA LEU A 704 22.79 -30.30 -13.87
C LEU A 704 22.73 -28.81 -14.18
N ASN A 705 23.83 -28.32 -14.76
CA ASN A 705 23.99 -26.97 -15.30
C ASN A 705 22.91 -26.71 -16.36
N LEU A 706 21.81 -26.08 -15.97
CA LEU A 706 21.02 -25.32 -16.93
C LEU A 706 21.79 -24.06 -17.30
N PRO A 707 21.74 -23.64 -18.57
CA PRO A 707 22.15 -22.30 -18.94
C PRO A 707 21.17 -21.32 -18.28
N ASP A 708 21.64 -20.69 -17.21
CA ASP A 708 21.10 -19.44 -16.72
C ASP A 708 21.28 -18.42 -17.86
N ILE A 709 20.16 -17.93 -18.42
CA ILE A 709 20.17 -17.00 -19.56
C ILE A 709 20.94 -15.71 -19.22
N GLU A 710 21.11 -15.41 -17.93
CA GLU A 710 21.84 -14.24 -17.44
C GLU A 710 23.31 -14.51 -17.10
N ARG A 711 23.80 -15.76 -17.14
CA ARG A 711 25.24 -16.08 -16.95
C ARG A 711 25.93 -16.35 -18.29
N PRO A 712 27.03 -15.65 -18.61
CA PRO A 712 27.89 -16.05 -19.71
C PRO A 712 28.52 -17.42 -19.38
N GLN A 713 28.41 -18.38 -20.30
CA GLN A 713 28.98 -19.72 -20.11
C GLN A 713 30.52 -19.62 -20.04
N PRO A 714 31.18 -20.34 -19.13
CA PRO A 714 32.64 -20.36 -19.05
C PRO A 714 33.21 -21.14 -20.24
N THR A 715 33.98 -20.46 -21.09
CA THR A 715 34.75 -21.07 -22.16
C THR A 715 35.91 -21.86 -21.56
N GLY A 716 35.73 -23.18 -21.44
CA GLY A 716 36.77 -24.13 -21.04
C GLY A 716 37.41 -24.83 -22.24
N GLU A 717 38.74 -24.69 -22.29
CA GLU A 717 39.80 -25.51 -22.91
C GLU A 717 39.61 -26.23 -24.27
N ILE A 718 40.63 -25.99 -25.11
CA ILE A 718 40.81 -26.40 -26.49
C ILE A 718 41.05 -27.93 -26.58
N GLY A 719 40.03 -28.66 -27.04
CA GLY A 719 40.12 -30.07 -27.44
C GLY A 719 39.61 -30.27 -28.86
N LYS A 720 40.49 -30.68 -29.78
CA LYS A 720 40.26 -30.90 -31.21
C LYS A 720 39.10 -31.88 -31.47
N SER A 721 38.05 -31.45 -32.17
CA SER A 721 37.34 -32.30 -33.15
C SER A 721 36.55 -31.48 -34.17
N GLU A 722 36.42 -32.11 -35.33
CA GLU A 722 35.98 -31.74 -36.67
C GLU A 722 34.95 -30.61 -36.92
N LYS A 723 35.27 -29.88 -37.99
CA LYS A 723 34.54 -28.80 -38.63
C LYS A 723 33.18 -29.26 -39.18
N THR A 724 32.11 -28.65 -38.70
CA THR A 724 30.91 -28.37 -39.51
C THR A 724 30.63 -26.87 -39.44
N SER A 725 30.94 -26.20 -40.54
CA SER A 725 30.68 -24.79 -40.81
C SER A 725 29.18 -24.53 -40.83
N ASP A 726 28.73 -23.56 -40.02
CA ASP A 726 27.65 -22.59 -40.35
C ASP A 726 27.11 -21.80 -39.13
N SER A 727 27.81 -21.81 -37.97
CA SER A 727 27.41 -21.03 -36.79
C SER A 727 28.48 -20.11 -36.19
N GLU A 728 29.62 -19.89 -36.89
CA GLU A 728 30.66 -18.92 -36.47
C GLU A 728 30.45 -17.50 -37.03
N SER A 729 29.44 -17.27 -37.88
CA SER A 729 29.23 -15.97 -38.53
C SER A 729 28.42 -14.96 -37.72
N ALA A 730 27.70 -15.37 -36.67
CA ALA A 730 26.84 -14.45 -35.92
C ALA A 730 27.55 -13.72 -34.75
N VAL A 731 28.58 -14.32 -34.15
CA VAL A 731 29.33 -13.71 -33.03
C VAL A 731 30.45 -12.78 -33.53
N ASN A 732 30.99 -13.04 -34.72
CA ASN A 732 32.00 -12.18 -35.35
C ASN A 732 31.42 -10.94 -36.06
N GLN A 733 30.11 -10.72 -36.03
CA GLN A 733 29.45 -9.54 -36.63
C GLN A 733 29.12 -8.42 -35.63
N LEU A 734 29.42 -8.58 -34.35
CA LEU A 734 29.46 -7.44 -33.44
C LEU A 734 30.83 -6.78 -33.61
N GLU A 735 30.98 -5.92 -34.61
CA GLU A 735 32.09 -4.97 -34.60
C GLU A 735 32.01 -4.20 -33.28
N PRO A 736 33.02 -4.26 -32.40
CA PRO A 736 33.00 -3.47 -31.18
C PRO A 736 32.95 -2.02 -31.63
N ASN A 737 31.86 -1.32 -31.31
CA ASN A 737 31.69 0.08 -31.67
C ASN A 737 32.87 0.87 -31.06
N LYS A 738 33.87 1.20 -31.88
CA LYS A 738 35.10 1.89 -31.47
C LYS A 738 34.88 3.40 -31.30
N HIS A 739 33.67 3.81 -30.92
CA HIS A 739 33.34 5.22 -30.77
C HIS A 739 33.94 5.75 -29.48
N VAL A 740 34.86 6.69 -29.61
CA VAL A 740 35.38 7.47 -28.48
C VAL A 740 34.29 8.47 -28.08
N PHE A 741 33.82 8.39 -26.84
CA PHE A 741 32.88 9.36 -26.30
C PHE A 741 33.65 10.59 -25.86
N ALA A 742 33.42 11.75 -26.44
CA ALA A 742 34.15 12.98 -26.14
C ALA A 742 33.17 14.13 -25.92
N TRP A 743 33.49 15.02 -24.98
CA TRP A 743 32.74 16.23 -24.69
C TRP A 743 33.72 17.40 -24.57
N GLN A 744 33.26 18.59 -24.95
CA GLN A 744 34.05 19.81 -24.92
C GLN A 744 33.19 20.94 -24.35
N ASP A 745 33.81 21.77 -23.50
CA ASP A 745 33.26 23.00 -22.94
C ASP A 745 31.89 22.82 -22.26
N LEU A 746 31.69 21.67 -21.60
CA LEU A 746 30.45 21.34 -20.94
C LEU A 746 30.21 22.29 -19.75
N THR A 747 29.21 23.15 -19.90
CA THR A 747 28.79 24.11 -18.88
C THR A 747 27.36 23.78 -18.44
N LEU A 748 27.15 23.65 -17.12
CA LEU A 748 25.85 23.33 -16.54
C LEU A 748 25.44 24.42 -15.57
N GLU A 749 24.42 25.20 -15.94
CA GLU A 749 23.79 26.18 -15.06
C GLU A 749 22.45 25.66 -14.55
N LEU A 750 22.27 25.71 -13.23
CA LEU A 750 20.99 25.43 -12.60
C LEU A 750 20.03 26.61 -12.80
N SER A 751 18.74 26.31 -12.82
CA SER A 751 17.65 27.32 -12.89
C SER A 751 17.67 28.42 -11.81
N ASN A 752 18.44 28.25 -10.73
CA ASN A 752 18.65 29.25 -9.68
C ASN A 752 19.89 30.13 -9.91
N GLY A 753 20.51 30.05 -11.10
CA GLY A 753 21.71 30.81 -11.48
C GLY A 753 23.03 30.21 -10.94
N LYS A 754 23.00 29.08 -10.24
CA LYS A 754 24.21 28.41 -9.76
C LYS A 754 24.83 27.58 -10.89
N CYS A 755 26.02 27.95 -11.33
CA CYS A 755 26.81 27.17 -12.27
C CYS A 755 27.44 25.96 -11.54
N LEU A 756 27.16 24.74 -11.98
CA LEU A 756 27.68 23.50 -11.40
C LEU A 756 28.90 22.96 -12.17
N LEU A 757 28.93 23.15 -13.49
CA LEU A 757 30.05 22.73 -14.35
C LEU A 757 30.42 23.91 -15.24
N GLN A 758 31.71 24.19 -15.39
CA GLN A 758 32.24 25.26 -16.24
C GLN A 758 33.32 24.71 -17.14
N ASN A 759 33.11 24.81 -18.45
CA ASN A 759 34.08 24.45 -19.49
C ASN A 759 34.75 23.08 -19.30
N VAL A 760 34.00 22.08 -18.84
CA VAL A 760 34.55 20.73 -18.61
C VAL A 760 34.69 20.01 -19.95
N SER A 761 35.89 19.55 -20.27
CA SER A 761 36.22 18.83 -21.50
C SER A 761 36.86 17.48 -21.17
N GLY A 762 36.63 16.46 -21.98
CA GLY A 762 37.21 15.13 -21.76
C GLY A 762 36.76 14.10 -22.78
N TRP A 763 37.31 12.89 -22.70
CA TRP A 763 36.95 11.77 -23.56
C TRP A 763 37.06 10.42 -22.86
N LEU A 764 36.45 9.40 -23.45
CA LEU A 764 36.40 8.03 -22.96
C LEU A 764 36.55 7.09 -24.17
N GLN A 765 37.66 6.35 -24.20
CA GLN A 765 37.93 5.40 -25.28
C GLN A 765 37.32 4.02 -24.95
N PRO A 766 36.77 3.30 -25.93
CA PRO A 766 36.27 1.94 -25.73
C PRO A 766 37.36 1.02 -25.20
N GLY A 767 37.08 0.29 -24.12
CA GLY A 767 38.05 -0.60 -23.46
C GLY A 767 38.94 0.10 -22.43
N SER A 768 38.91 1.43 -22.35
CA SER A 768 39.51 2.20 -21.24
C SER A 768 38.44 2.55 -20.20
N MET A 769 38.79 2.44 -18.91
CA MET A 769 37.95 2.91 -17.82
C MET A 769 38.45 4.29 -17.38
N THR A 770 37.80 5.35 -17.88
CA THR A 770 38.06 6.72 -17.41
C THR A 770 37.18 6.98 -16.19
N ALA A 771 37.80 7.14 -15.02
CA ALA A 771 37.08 7.51 -13.80
C ALA A 771 36.89 9.03 -13.75
N LEU A 772 35.64 9.48 -13.62
CA LEU A 772 35.32 10.88 -13.31
C LEU A 772 35.39 11.04 -11.79
N MET A 773 36.39 11.77 -11.31
CA MET A 773 36.61 12.00 -9.89
C MET A 773 36.38 13.47 -9.57
N GLY A 774 35.63 13.76 -8.51
CA GLY A 774 35.44 15.10 -7.97
C GLY A 774 36.10 15.22 -6.59
N MET A 775 36.24 16.46 -6.12
CA MET A 775 36.89 16.81 -4.85
C MET A 775 36.14 16.33 -3.60
N SER A 776 36.77 15.47 -2.79
CA SER A 776 36.46 15.12 -1.40
C SER A 776 37.53 14.20 -0.78
N ASP A 777 38.04 14.62 0.38
CA ASP A 777 39.16 14.15 1.21
C ASP A 777 39.21 12.63 1.61
N THR A 778 40.21 11.86 1.16
CA THR A 778 41.35 11.22 1.93
C THR A 778 42.01 9.97 1.25
N GLU A 779 43.22 10.16 0.70
CA GLU A 779 44.22 9.31 -0.03
C GLU A 779 43.89 8.02 -0.84
N ASN A 780 43.44 8.27 -2.06
CA ASN A 780 43.57 7.63 -3.38
C ASN A 780 44.30 8.68 -4.29
N PRO A 781 44.91 8.40 -5.46
CA PRO A 781 45.37 9.47 -6.39
C PRO A 781 44.32 10.54 -6.69
N ALA A 782 43.04 10.23 -6.49
CA ALA A 782 41.97 11.20 -6.36
C ALA A 782 42.29 12.28 -5.31
N ASP A 783 42.50 11.90 -4.05
CA ASP A 783 42.60 12.78 -2.87
C ASP A 783 43.85 13.64 -2.80
N TYR A 784 45.00 13.16 -3.29
CA TYR A 784 46.21 14.01 -3.44
C TYR A 784 45.94 15.20 -4.38
N LEU A 785 45.15 15.00 -5.45
CA LEU A 785 44.73 16.09 -6.34
C LEU A 785 43.73 17.03 -5.66
N LEU A 786 43.03 16.60 -4.61
CA LEU A 786 42.01 17.36 -3.89
C LEU A 786 42.65 18.25 -2.81
N ASP A 787 43.70 17.77 -2.14
CA ASP A 787 44.51 18.55 -1.19
C ASP A 787 45.23 19.72 -1.89
N ILE A 788 45.83 19.45 -3.06
CA ILE A 788 46.45 20.49 -3.88
C ILE A 788 45.39 21.51 -4.31
N SER A 789 44.20 21.06 -4.71
CA SER A 789 43.17 21.93 -5.28
C SER A 789 42.30 22.71 -4.27
N ALA A 790 42.50 22.52 -2.96
CA ALA A 790 41.78 23.19 -1.88
C ALA A 790 42.47 24.46 -1.34
N ASP A 791 43.68 24.81 -1.79
CA ASP A 791 44.33 26.07 -1.39
C ASP A 791 43.64 27.27 -2.07
N PRO A 792 42.99 28.19 -1.32
CA PRO A 792 42.34 29.38 -1.91
C PRO A 792 43.32 30.40 -2.51
N LYS A 793 44.63 30.16 -2.43
CA LYS A 793 45.66 31.04 -2.99
C LYS A 793 45.90 30.83 -4.49
N GLU A 794 45.58 29.66 -5.03
CA GLU A 794 45.75 29.36 -6.47
C GLU A 794 44.41 28.95 -7.10
N ASP A 795 44.06 29.62 -8.19
CA ASP A 795 42.89 29.27 -9.00
C ASP A 795 43.27 28.09 -9.92
N TRP A 796 43.09 26.86 -9.41
CA TRP A 796 43.43 25.63 -10.12
C TRP A 796 42.76 25.47 -11.47
N PHE A 797 41.61 26.14 -11.68
CA PHE A 797 40.99 26.20 -13.00
C PHE A 797 41.85 26.99 -13.99
N MET A 798 42.38 28.14 -13.56
CA MET A 798 43.32 28.93 -14.37
C MET A 798 44.68 28.22 -14.50
N THR A 799 45.21 27.64 -13.43
CA THR A 799 46.46 26.86 -13.46
C THR A 799 46.38 25.67 -14.40
N TRP A 800 45.24 24.95 -14.42
CA TRP A 800 44.99 23.87 -15.39
C TRP A 800 44.90 24.43 -16.81
N GLN A 801 44.17 25.52 -17.05
CA GLN A 801 44.11 26.14 -18.39
C GLN A 801 45.48 26.58 -18.92
N ASP A 802 46.37 27.06 -18.04
CA ASP A 802 47.72 27.49 -18.38
C ASP A 802 48.72 26.32 -18.54
N SER A 803 48.35 25.13 -18.06
CA SER A 803 49.21 23.94 -18.07
C SER A 803 49.48 23.39 -19.48
N PRO A 804 50.68 22.82 -19.73
CA PRO A 804 50.96 22.12 -20.98
C PRO A 804 50.10 20.85 -21.14
N GLU A 805 49.66 20.24 -20.05
CA GLU A 805 48.77 19.08 -20.03
C GLU A 805 47.38 19.40 -20.57
N PHE A 806 46.81 20.56 -20.23
CA PHE A 806 45.54 21.02 -20.79
C PHE A 806 45.62 21.26 -22.29
N LYS A 807 46.68 21.92 -22.78
CA LYS A 807 46.92 22.08 -24.22
C LYS A 807 47.02 20.73 -24.93
N THR A 808 47.77 19.80 -24.36
CA THR A 808 47.90 18.42 -24.89
C THR A 808 46.55 17.69 -24.88
N THR A 809 45.74 17.87 -23.84
CA THR A 809 44.39 17.31 -23.69
C THR A 809 43.45 17.89 -24.74
N GLN A 810 43.52 19.20 -24.99
CA GLN A 810 42.72 19.91 -25.99
C GLN A 810 43.13 19.54 -27.42
N ASP A 811 44.43 19.41 -27.70
CA ASP A 811 44.96 18.94 -28.99
C ASP A 811 44.53 17.50 -29.29
N ASN A 812 44.62 16.61 -28.29
CA ASN A 812 44.15 15.23 -28.40
C ASN A 812 42.64 15.15 -28.62
N LEU A 813 41.87 15.98 -27.91
CA LEU A 813 40.43 16.10 -28.08
C LEU A 813 40.09 16.61 -29.49
N GLN A 814 40.80 17.62 -29.98
CA GLN A 814 40.61 18.18 -31.31
C GLN A 814 40.94 17.15 -32.41
N HIS A 815 42.03 16.40 -32.26
CA HIS A 815 42.39 15.30 -33.15
C HIS A 815 41.36 14.15 -33.12
N LEU A 816 40.74 13.87 -31.97
CA LEU A 816 39.64 12.90 -31.85
C LEU A 816 38.34 13.41 -32.49
N LEU A 817 38.07 14.71 -32.40
CA LEU A 817 36.91 15.37 -33.02
C LEU A 817 37.05 15.48 -34.55
N GLU A 818 38.26 15.68 -35.08
CA GLU A 818 38.54 15.71 -36.53
C GLU A 818 38.35 14.34 -37.19
N LYS A 819 38.55 13.23 -36.46
CA LYS A 819 38.28 11.86 -36.93
C LYS A 819 36.79 11.55 -37.15
N LYS A 820 35.88 12.47 -36.80
CA LYS A 820 34.43 12.28 -36.78
C LYS A 820 33.78 12.27 -38.18
N ASP A 821 34.40 12.87 -39.18
CA ASP A 821 33.77 13.08 -40.50
C ASP A 821 33.62 11.81 -41.36
N VAL A 822 34.24 10.68 -40.98
CA VAL A 822 34.22 9.45 -41.82
C VAL A 822 33.27 8.37 -41.28
N ALA A 823 32.86 8.41 -40.01
CA ALA A 823 32.11 7.33 -39.35
C ALA A 823 30.60 7.60 -39.13
N ALA A 824 30.12 8.80 -39.44
CA ALA A 824 28.75 9.23 -39.09
C ALA A 824 27.61 8.64 -39.96
N SER A 825 27.91 7.78 -40.95
CA SER A 825 26.91 7.33 -41.94
C SER A 825 26.30 5.94 -41.71
N VAL A 826 26.69 5.18 -40.67
CA VAL A 826 26.28 3.75 -40.55
C VAL A 826 25.56 3.38 -39.23
N GLY A 827 25.48 4.25 -38.23
CA GLY A 827 24.73 3.97 -37.00
C GLY A 827 23.25 4.34 -37.12
N SER A 828 22.33 3.38 -37.07
CA SER A 828 20.89 3.72 -37.00
C SER A 828 20.60 4.47 -35.70
N ASP A 829 20.01 5.67 -35.78
CA ASP A 829 19.47 6.51 -34.68
C ASP A 829 18.32 5.82 -33.90
N ARG A 830 18.48 4.55 -33.52
CA ARG A 830 17.49 3.83 -32.73
C ARG A 830 17.79 4.05 -31.26
N ALA A 831 16.88 4.74 -30.57
CA ALA A 831 16.92 4.95 -29.12
C ALA A 831 16.92 3.65 -28.30
N HIS A 832 16.58 2.51 -28.91
CA HIS A 832 16.57 1.19 -28.28
C HIS A 832 17.23 0.13 -29.18
N ALA A 833 17.95 -0.80 -28.56
CA ALA A 833 18.72 -1.84 -29.27
C ALA A 833 17.84 -2.88 -29.98
N ALA A 834 16.72 -3.30 -29.36
CA ALA A 834 15.81 -4.31 -29.91
C ALA A 834 14.65 -3.68 -30.70
N SER A 835 14.05 -4.44 -31.62
CA SER A 835 12.84 -4.00 -32.32
C SER A 835 11.65 -3.87 -31.37
N TYR A 836 10.68 -3.00 -31.68
CA TYR A 836 9.52 -2.74 -30.82
C TYR A 836 8.70 -4.01 -30.52
N LEU A 837 8.52 -4.89 -31.51
CA LEU A 837 7.75 -6.12 -31.35
C LEU A 837 8.48 -7.11 -30.42
N GLU A 838 9.80 -7.20 -30.53
CA GLU A 838 10.60 -8.05 -29.65
C GLU A 838 10.59 -7.52 -28.22
N GLN A 839 10.71 -6.21 -28.03
CA GLN A 839 10.52 -5.58 -26.71
C GLN A 839 9.15 -5.94 -26.12
N LEU A 840 8.07 -5.80 -26.91
CA LEU A 840 6.72 -6.12 -26.47
C LEU A 840 6.56 -7.58 -26.08
N ARG A 841 7.11 -8.50 -26.86
CA ARG A 841 7.09 -9.94 -26.57
C ARG A 841 7.80 -10.25 -25.25
N VAL A 842 9.04 -9.81 -25.10
CA VAL A 842 9.88 -10.11 -23.93
C VAL A 842 9.29 -9.50 -22.66
N VAL A 843 8.87 -8.23 -22.71
CA VAL A 843 8.30 -7.54 -21.54
C VAL A 843 6.94 -8.14 -21.16
N THR A 844 6.10 -8.53 -22.13
CA THR A 844 4.84 -9.22 -21.86
C THR A 844 5.07 -10.60 -21.24
N GLN A 845 6.03 -11.38 -21.75
CA GLN A 845 6.40 -12.66 -21.17
C GLN A 845 6.90 -12.50 -19.72
N ARG A 846 7.73 -11.48 -19.46
CA ARG A 846 8.19 -11.12 -18.12
C ARG A 846 7.02 -10.74 -17.20
N ALA A 847 6.06 -9.96 -17.70
CA ALA A 847 4.86 -9.59 -16.96
C ALA A 847 4.03 -10.82 -16.56
N PHE A 848 3.82 -11.77 -17.48
CA PHE A 848 3.13 -13.04 -17.19
C PHE A 848 3.85 -13.85 -16.10
N VAL A 849 5.17 -13.97 -16.19
CA VAL A 849 5.96 -14.68 -15.17
C VAL A 849 5.84 -13.99 -13.81
N ASN A 850 5.83 -12.66 -13.76
CA ASN A 850 5.63 -11.89 -12.53
C ASN A 850 4.25 -12.20 -11.91
N TYR A 851 3.18 -12.13 -12.70
CA TYR A 851 1.82 -12.41 -12.23
C TYR A 851 1.67 -13.86 -11.76
N TRP A 852 2.25 -14.81 -12.49
CA TRP A 852 2.20 -16.23 -12.13
C TRP A 852 2.96 -16.57 -10.85
N ARG A 853 4.00 -15.79 -10.51
CA ARG A 853 4.76 -15.90 -9.26
C ARG A 853 4.07 -15.18 -8.10
N ASP A 854 3.25 -14.17 -8.36
CA ASP A 854 2.45 -13.47 -7.35
C ASP A 854 1.14 -14.22 -7.07
N SER A 855 1.26 -15.36 -6.37
CA SER A 855 0.10 -16.21 -6.04
C SER A 855 -0.91 -15.51 -5.14
N ASP A 856 -0.49 -14.61 -4.25
CA ASP A 856 -1.38 -13.83 -3.39
C ASP A 856 -2.32 -12.96 -4.23
N TYR A 857 -1.82 -12.33 -5.29
CA TYR A 857 -2.62 -11.50 -6.20
C TYR A 857 -3.62 -12.33 -7.01
N VAL A 858 -3.14 -13.34 -7.75
CA VAL A 858 -3.97 -14.14 -8.66
C VAL A 858 -5.01 -14.96 -7.89
N LEU A 859 -4.63 -15.60 -6.78
CA LEU A 859 -5.59 -16.32 -5.96
C LEU A 859 -6.57 -15.39 -5.27
N GLY A 860 -6.12 -14.22 -4.80
CA GLY A 860 -7.02 -13.22 -4.23
C GLY A 860 -8.11 -12.83 -5.23
N LYS A 861 -7.75 -12.66 -6.52
CA LYS A 861 -8.69 -12.32 -7.59
C LYS A 861 -9.69 -13.45 -7.86
N ILE A 862 -9.21 -14.68 -7.92
CA ILE A 862 -10.05 -15.88 -8.12
C ILE A 862 -10.99 -16.06 -6.93
N GLN A 863 -10.48 -16.03 -5.70
CA GLN A 863 -11.27 -16.19 -4.48
C GLN A 863 -12.33 -15.10 -4.35
N LEU A 864 -11.99 -13.87 -4.67
CA LEU A 864 -12.94 -12.76 -4.67
C LEU A 864 -14.11 -13.04 -5.63
N ASN A 865 -13.84 -13.48 -6.86
CA ASN A 865 -14.90 -13.85 -7.82
C ASN A 865 -15.73 -15.05 -7.35
N ILE A 866 -15.11 -16.08 -6.76
CA ILE A 866 -15.82 -17.24 -6.19
C ILE A 866 -16.80 -16.78 -5.11
N TRP A 867 -16.31 -16.03 -4.12
CA TRP A 867 -17.14 -15.60 -3.00
C TRP A 867 -18.22 -14.61 -3.41
N MET A 868 -17.94 -13.70 -4.35
CA MET A 868 -18.95 -12.78 -4.88
C MET A 868 -20.02 -13.51 -5.69
N GLY A 869 -19.64 -14.51 -6.50
CA GLY A 869 -20.59 -15.34 -7.24
C GLY A 869 -21.47 -16.18 -6.32
N LEU A 870 -20.87 -16.81 -5.30
CA LEU A 870 -21.60 -17.57 -4.28
C LEU A 870 -22.52 -16.67 -3.46
N MET A 871 -22.07 -15.51 -3.00
CA MET A 871 -22.89 -14.61 -2.20
C MET A 871 -24.09 -14.09 -2.99
N ASN A 872 -23.90 -13.68 -4.24
CA ASN A 872 -25.00 -13.25 -5.10
C ASN A 872 -25.97 -14.42 -5.36
N GLY A 873 -25.46 -15.57 -5.80
CA GLY A 873 -26.32 -16.71 -6.12
C GLY A 873 -27.02 -17.35 -4.91
N LEU A 874 -26.41 -17.38 -3.71
CA LEU A 874 -27.05 -17.90 -2.49
C LEU A 874 -28.10 -16.93 -1.93
N THR A 875 -27.90 -15.62 -2.11
CA THR A 875 -28.87 -14.60 -1.70
C THR A 875 -30.15 -14.71 -2.52
N PHE A 876 -30.01 -14.95 -3.82
CA PHE A 876 -31.12 -15.09 -4.77
C PHE A 876 -31.29 -16.54 -5.24
N LEU A 877 -31.13 -17.51 -4.34
CA LEU A 877 -31.15 -18.93 -4.69
C LEU A 877 -32.52 -19.33 -5.26
N GLN A 878 -32.52 -19.85 -6.49
CA GLN A 878 -33.68 -20.39 -7.21
C GLN A 878 -34.95 -19.53 -7.09
N LEU A 879 -34.95 -18.39 -7.77
CA LEU A 879 -36.10 -17.49 -7.82
C LEU A 879 -37.26 -18.11 -8.61
N SER A 880 -38.48 -17.98 -8.09
CA SER A 880 -39.73 -18.42 -8.75
C SER A 880 -40.30 -17.34 -9.69
N ASP A 881 -41.53 -17.55 -10.16
CA ASP A 881 -42.20 -16.70 -11.14
C ASP A 881 -43.13 -15.65 -10.48
N ASN A 882 -42.91 -15.34 -9.20
CA ASN A 882 -43.73 -14.37 -8.46
C ASN A 882 -43.20 -12.95 -8.62
N LEU A 883 -43.96 -11.93 -8.19
CA LEU A 883 -43.57 -10.53 -8.39
C LEU A 883 -42.33 -10.15 -7.56
N THR A 884 -42.26 -10.59 -6.30
CA THR A 884 -41.10 -10.35 -5.42
C THR A 884 -39.84 -11.02 -5.96
N ASP A 885 -39.97 -12.25 -6.47
CA ASP A 885 -38.85 -13.01 -7.01
C ASP A 885 -38.40 -12.45 -8.37
N SER A 886 -39.33 -11.96 -9.20
CA SER A 886 -39.04 -11.22 -10.44
C SER A 886 -38.23 -9.94 -10.17
N ARG A 887 -38.57 -9.21 -9.10
CA ARG A 887 -37.76 -8.08 -8.62
C ARG A 887 -36.37 -8.54 -8.16
N GLY A 888 -36.30 -9.68 -7.47
CA GLY A 888 -35.05 -10.34 -7.08
C GLY A 888 -34.13 -10.67 -8.26
N ARG A 889 -34.69 -11.08 -9.42
CA ARG A 889 -33.91 -11.34 -10.65
C ARG A 889 -33.18 -10.08 -11.10
N MET A 890 -33.87 -8.94 -11.17
CA MET A 890 -33.25 -7.66 -11.53
C MET A 890 -32.21 -7.20 -10.51
N PHE A 891 -32.48 -7.37 -9.21
CA PHE A 891 -31.52 -7.01 -8.18
C PHE A 891 -30.28 -7.90 -8.17
N SER A 892 -30.39 -9.18 -8.49
CA SER A 892 -29.23 -10.05 -8.62
C SER A 892 -28.27 -9.60 -9.74
N ILE A 893 -28.81 -9.14 -10.89
CA ILE A 893 -28.02 -8.55 -11.98
C ILE A 893 -27.31 -7.28 -11.49
N PHE A 894 -28.04 -6.42 -10.78
CA PHE A 894 -27.48 -5.22 -10.19
C PHE A 894 -26.35 -5.53 -9.19
N VAL A 895 -26.51 -6.53 -8.33
CA VAL A 895 -25.47 -6.96 -7.39
C VAL A 895 -24.21 -7.43 -8.12
N GLY A 896 -24.36 -8.02 -9.31
CA GLY A 896 -23.23 -8.32 -10.20
C GLY A 896 -22.43 -7.08 -10.60
N VAL A 897 -23.09 -5.95 -10.81
CA VAL A 897 -22.43 -4.67 -11.12
C VAL A 897 -21.62 -4.10 -9.93
N ILE A 898 -21.99 -4.43 -8.69
CA ILE A 898 -21.26 -3.98 -7.48
C ILE A 898 -19.90 -4.69 -7.34
N THR A 899 -19.65 -5.78 -8.07
CA THR A 899 -18.35 -6.46 -8.04
C THR A 899 -17.23 -5.62 -8.66
N GLY A 900 -17.57 -4.71 -9.57
CA GLY A 900 -16.65 -3.84 -10.29
C GLY A 900 -15.77 -2.96 -9.39
N PRO A 901 -16.35 -2.09 -8.55
CA PRO A 901 -15.59 -1.26 -7.61
C PRO A 901 -14.63 -2.08 -6.76
N VAL A 902 -15.07 -3.25 -6.30
CA VAL A 902 -14.29 -4.15 -5.45
C VAL A 902 -13.08 -4.73 -6.19
N LEU A 903 -13.27 -5.17 -7.44
CA LEU A 903 -12.20 -5.68 -8.29
C LEU A 903 -11.20 -4.56 -8.68
N SER A 904 -11.69 -3.33 -8.91
CA SER A 904 -10.82 -2.18 -9.20
C SER A 904 -9.81 -1.91 -8.08
N LEU A 905 -10.23 -2.04 -6.81
CA LEU A 905 -9.36 -1.87 -5.63
C LEU A 905 -8.16 -2.83 -5.60
N GLN A 906 -8.26 -3.98 -6.29
CA GLN A 906 -7.18 -4.96 -6.39
C GLN A 906 -6.21 -4.66 -7.55
N ILE A 907 -6.74 -4.22 -8.69
CA ILE A 907 -5.98 -4.03 -9.94
C ILE A 907 -5.13 -2.74 -9.88
N GLU A 908 -5.66 -1.67 -9.30
CA GLU A 908 -4.98 -0.35 -9.26
C GLU A 908 -3.61 -0.36 -8.59
N PRO A 909 -3.45 -0.91 -7.36
CA PRO A 909 -2.14 -0.90 -6.69
C PRO A 909 -1.09 -1.69 -7.49
N LYS A 910 -1.50 -2.78 -8.14
CA LYS A 910 -0.59 -3.63 -8.93
C LYS A 910 -0.06 -2.87 -10.15
N PHE A 911 -0.92 -2.14 -10.85
CA PHE A 911 -0.51 -1.31 -12.00
C PHE A 911 0.44 -0.18 -11.58
N ILE A 912 0.13 0.53 -10.49
CA ILE A 912 0.94 1.65 -9.98
C ILE A 912 2.34 1.18 -9.55
N ILE A 913 2.45 0.04 -8.86
CA ILE A 913 3.75 -0.51 -8.45
C ILE A 913 4.62 -0.81 -9.67
N LEU A 914 4.05 -1.42 -10.72
CA LEU A 914 4.78 -1.73 -11.95
C LEU A 914 5.21 -0.45 -12.70
N ARG A 915 4.35 0.57 -12.73
CA ARG A 915 4.65 1.88 -13.32
C ARG A 915 5.79 2.57 -12.58
N ASP A 916 5.74 2.61 -11.26
CA ASP A 916 6.75 3.29 -10.45
C ASP A 916 8.12 2.61 -10.59
N GLN A 917 8.15 1.27 -10.68
CA GLN A 917 9.38 0.53 -11.00
C GLN A 917 9.93 0.87 -12.40
N PHE A 918 9.06 0.95 -13.41
CA PHE A 918 9.45 1.32 -14.76
C PHE A 918 10.03 2.75 -14.81
N LEU A 919 9.33 3.73 -14.24
CA LEU A 919 9.75 5.13 -14.23
C LEU A 919 11.07 5.33 -13.47
N ALA A 920 11.25 4.65 -12.34
CA ALA A 920 12.42 4.85 -11.48
C ALA A 920 13.71 4.22 -12.02
N ARG A 921 13.63 3.15 -12.83
CA ARG A 921 14.82 2.36 -13.24
C ARG A 921 14.93 2.16 -14.74
N GLU A 922 13.85 1.72 -15.38
CA GLU A 922 13.89 1.18 -16.74
C GLU A 922 13.76 2.27 -17.80
N HIS A 923 12.99 3.32 -17.51
CA HIS A 923 12.83 4.50 -18.37
C HIS A 923 14.16 5.27 -18.54
N GLU A 924 14.80 5.64 -17.43
CA GLU A 924 16.06 6.41 -17.44
C GLU A 924 17.23 5.60 -18.01
N SER A 925 17.17 4.27 -17.94
CA SER A 925 18.18 3.38 -18.52
C SER A 925 17.90 3.01 -19.99
N HIS A 926 16.86 3.59 -20.61
CA HIS A 926 16.43 3.34 -21.99
C HIS A 926 16.28 1.84 -22.36
N VAL A 927 15.91 0.99 -21.41
CA VAL A 927 15.86 -0.48 -21.59
C VAL A 927 14.85 -0.87 -22.67
N TYR A 928 13.67 -0.24 -22.67
CA TYR A 928 12.63 -0.42 -23.68
C TYR A 928 11.70 0.80 -23.73
N HIS A 929 10.89 0.90 -24.79
CA HIS A 929 10.01 2.04 -25.01
C HIS A 929 8.84 2.10 -24.01
N TRP A 930 8.47 3.29 -23.52
CA TRP A 930 7.43 3.44 -22.48
C TRP A 930 6.09 2.78 -22.81
N SER A 931 5.66 2.81 -24.08
CA SER A 931 4.39 2.20 -24.49
C SER A 931 4.41 0.67 -24.40
N VAL A 932 5.58 0.04 -24.47
CA VAL A 932 5.76 -1.40 -24.28
C VAL A 932 5.43 -1.79 -22.85
N PHE A 933 5.85 -1.00 -21.86
CA PHE A 933 5.44 -1.19 -20.47
C PHE A 933 3.92 -1.13 -20.35
N THR A 934 3.31 -0.04 -20.83
CA THR A 934 1.86 0.14 -20.61
C THR A 934 1.06 -0.97 -21.28
N ILE A 935 1.34 -1.29 -22.55
CA ILE A 935 0.59 -2.34 -23.27
C ILE A 935 0.80 -3.72 -22.63
N SER A 936 2.02 -4.07 -22.23
CA SER A 936 2.27 -5.36 -21.56
C SER A 936 1.54 -5.47 -20.22
N ALA A 937 1.45 -4.37 -19.45
CA ALA A 937 0.68 -4.32 -18.21
C ALA A 937 -0.84 -4.45 -18.43
N LEU A 938 -1.37 -3.96 -19.56
CA LEU A 938 -2.77 -4.16 -19.95
C LEU A 938 -3.04 -5.62 -20.37
N LEU A 939 -2.18 -6.18 -21.23
CA LEU A 939 -2.37 -7.52 -21.81
C LEU A 939 -2.29 -8.65 -20.77
N VAL A 940 -1.40 -8.53 -19.78
CA VAL A 940 -1.23 -9.58 -18.76
C VAL A 940 -2.49 -9.76 -17.89
N GLU A 941 -3.31 -8.72 -17.73
CA GLU A 941 -4.54 -8.78 -16.92
C GLU A 941 -5.68 -9.54 -17.58
N ILE A 942 -5.72 -9.59 -18.92
CA ILE A 942 -6.86 -10.14 -19.67
C ILE A 942 -7.15 -11.60 -19.29
N PRO A 943 -6.18 -12.54 -19.32
CA PRO A 943 -6.49 -13.96 -19.06
C PRO A 943 -6.97 -14.22 -17.64
N PHE A 944 -6.39 -13.53 -16.63
CA PHE A 944 -6.80 -13.70 -15.24
C PHE A 944 -8.18 -13.07 -14.96
N THR A 945 -8.50 -11.99 -15.67
CA THR A 945 -9.81 -11.35 -15.59
C THR A 945 -10.89 -12.23 -16.20
N LEU A 946 -10.64 -12.80 -17.38
CA LEU A 946 -11.57 -13.72 -18.04
C LEU A 946 -11.79 -15.00 -17.22
N LEU A 947 -10.73 -15.54 -16.62
CA LEU A 947 -10.87 -16.69 -15.73
C LEU A 947 -11.74 -16.37 -14.50
N GLY A 948 -11.57 -15.19 -13.90
CA GLY A 948 -12.41 -14.73 -12.79
C GLY A 948 -13.87 -14.52 -13.22
N GLY A 949 -14.09 -13.92 -14.40
CA GLY A 949 -15.40 -13.71 -15.01
C GLY A 949 -16.17 -15.00 -15.21
N LEU A 950 -15.52 -16.01 -15.80
CA LEU A 950 -16.08 -17.35 -16.01
C LEU A 950 -16.51 -18.00 -14.70
N ILE A 951 -15.66 -17.94 -13.67
CA ILE A 951 -15.95 -18.54 -12.36
C ILE A 951 -17.15 -17.86 -11.70
N TYR A 952 -17.21 -16.53 -11.72
CA TYR A 952 -18.35 -15.80 -11.18
C TYR A 952 -19.63 -16.20 -11.93
N TRP A 953 -19.60 -16.16 -13.27
CA TRP A 953 -20.76 -16.45 -14.10
C TRP A 953 -21.31 -17.87 -13.85
N LEU A 954 -20.43 -18.88 -13.76
CA LEU A 954 -20.82 -20.26 -13.47
C LEU A 954 -21.56 -20.40 -12.15
N LEU A 955 -21.08 -19.71 -11.10
CA LEU A 955 -21.68 -19.77 -9.77
C LEU A 955 -22.97 -18.96 -9.70
N TRP A 956 -22.97 -17.76 -10.27
CA TRP A 956 -24.11 -16.85 -10.22
C TRP A 956 -25.28 -17.30 -11.10
N TYR A 957 -25.06 -17.53 -12.39
CA TYR A 957 -26.13 -17.68 -13.37
C TYR A 957 -27.06 -18.86 -13.08
N TYR A 958 -26.48 -20.01 -12.77
CA TYR A 958 -27.24 -21.24 -12.52
C TYR A 958 -27.83 -21.31 -11.10
N MET A 959 -27.17 -20.74 -10.09
CA MET A 959 -27.71 -20.75 -8.72
C MET A 959 -28.93 -19.85 -8.57
N VAL A 960 -28.97 -18.72 -9.29
CA VAL A 960 -30.14 -17.81 -9.27
C VAL A 960 -31.36 -18.44 -9.97
N GLY A 961 -31.13 -19.34 -10.93
CA GLY A 961 -32.19 -19.98 -11.70
C GLY A 961 -32.66 -19.14 -12.90
N TYR A 962 -31.72 -18.55 -13.64
CA TYR A 962 -32.02 -17.97 -14.96
C TYR A 962 -32.30 -19.06 -16.01
N PHE A 963 -32.83 -18.65 -17.17
CA PHE A 963 -33.12 -19.56 -18.28
C PHE A 963 -31.89 -20.37 -18.72
N THR A 964 -32.00 -21.70 -18.73
CA THR A 964 -30.90 -22.61 -19.08
C THR A 964 -30.66 -22.77 -20.59
N ILE A 965 -31.45 -22.09 -21.43
CA ILE A 965 -31.36 -22.16 -22.90
C ILE A 965 -30.02 -21.58 -23.36
N SER A 966 -29.30 -22.30 -24.23
CA SER A 966 -27.93 -21.94 -24.66
C SER A 966 -27.79 -20.52 -25.23
N THR A 967 -28.81 -20.01 -25.93
CA THR A 967 -28.81 -18.63 -26.47
C THR A 967 -28.87 -17.57 -25.37
N ARG A 968 -29.61 -17.83 -24.29
CA ARG A 968 -29.75 -16.95 -23.13
C ARG A 968 -28.52 -17.00 -22.24
N ALA A 969 -28.04 -18.20 -21.97
CA ALA A 969 -26.84 -18.46 -21.17
C ALA A 969 -25.60 -17.90 -21.86
N GLY A 970 -25.43 -18.16 -23.17
CA GLY A 970 -24.29 -17.68 -23.94
C GLY A 970 -24.22 -16.15 -24.05
N TYR A 971 -25.37 -15.48 -24.19
CA TYR A 971 -25.43 -14.02 -24.18
C TYR A 971 -25.03 -13.45 -22.81
N ALA A 972 -25.58 -14.00 -21.72
CA ALA A 972 -25.25 -13.57 -20.36
C ALA A 972 -23.77 -13.79 -20.03
N PHE A 973 -23.19 -14.92 -20.48
CA PHE A 973 -21.76 -15.21 -20.36
C PHE A 973 -20.92 -14.14 -21.09
N LEU A 974 -21.20 -13.90 -22.37
CA LEU A 974 -20.47 -12.90 -23.16
C LEU A 974 -20.54 -11.51 -22.52
N MET A 975 -21.73 -11.07 -22.10
CA MET A 975 -21.90 -9.76 -21.46
C MET A 975 -21.14 -9.65 -20.14
N TYR A 976 -21.12 -10.72 -19.32
CA TYR A 976 -20.37 -10.71 -18.06
C TYR A 976 -18.85 -10.73 -18.26
N GLU A 977 -18.35 -11.44 -19.27
CA GLU A 977 -16.93 -11.40 -19.64
C GLU A 977 -16.51 -10.00 -20.11
N LEU A 978 -17.32 -9.38 -20.98
CA LEU A 978 -17.10 -8.00 -21.39
C LEU A 978 -17.12 -7.06 -20.19
N TYR A 979 -18.08 -7.21 -19.28
CA TYR A 979 -18.12 -6.43 -18.04
C TYR A 979 -16.85 -6.60 -17.19
N SER A 980 -16.34 -7.83 -17.07
CA SER A 980 -15.10 -8.10 -16.33
C SER A 980 -13.89 -7.39 -16.95
N LEU A 981 -13.79 -7.40 -18.29
CA LEU A 981 -12.76 -6.64 -19.02
C LEU A 981 -12.96 -5.12 -18.89
N PHE A 982 -14.20 -4.63 -18.89
CA PHE A 982 -14.49 -3.23 -18.66
C PHE A 982 -14.02 -2.79 -17.27
N VAL A 983 -14.30 -3.56 -16.23
CA VAL A 983 -13.83 -3.30 -14.86
C VAL A 983 -12.30 -3.20 -14.82
N ALA A 984 -11.59 -4.14 -15.44
CA ALA A 984 -10.13 -4.16 -15.47
C ALA A 984 -9.56 -2.95 -16.24
N SER A 985 -10.09 -2.68 -17.43
CA SER A 985 -9.67 -1.53 -18.25
C SER A 985 -9.92 -0.18 -17.58
N LEU A 986 -11.07 -0.02 -16.89
CA LEU A 986 -11.40 1.19 -16.16
C LEU A 986 -10.44 1.40 -14.97
N ALA A 987 -10.14 0.35 -14.21
CA ALA A 987 -9.20 0.40 -13.09
C ALA A 987 -7.78 0.77 -13.54
N GLN A 988 -7.33 0.25 -14.68
CA GLN A 988 -6.02 0.59 -15.24
C GLN A 988 -5.99 2.02 -15.79
N PHE A 989 -7.10 2.49 -16.39
CA PHE A 989 -7.22 3.88 -16.81
C PHE A 989 -7.17 4.85 -15.64
N THR A 990 -7.93 4.61 -14.56
CA THR A 990 -7.87 5.45 -13.35
C THR A 990 -6.48 5.39 -12.71
N ALA A 991 -5.85 4.23 -12.61
CA ALA A 991 -4.47 4.09 -12.12
C ALA A 991 -3.44 4.86 -12.97
N ALA A 992 -3.66 4.98 -14.28
CA ALA A 992 -2.81 5.74 -15.18
C ALA A 992 -2.99 7.27 -15.07
N LEU A 993 -4.10 7.75 -14.49
CA LEU A 993 -4.34 9.18 -14.28
C LEU A 993 -3.71 9.73 -13.00
N PHE A 994 -3.57 8.90 -11.97
CA PHE A 994 -3.18 9.38 -10.64
C PHE A 994 -1.79 8.93 -10.22
N PRO A 995 -0.99 9.81 -9.58
CA PRO A 995 0.38 9.49 -9.18
C PRO A 995 0.45 8.53 -7.99
N THR A 996 -0.57 8.49 -7.12
CA THR A 996 -0.59 7.67 -5.92
C THR A 996 -1.78 6.72 -5.90
N VAL A 997 -1.63 5.59 -5.22
CA VAL A 997 -2.70 4.58 -5.06
C VAL A 997 -3.92 5.19 -4.38
N LEU A 998 -3.72 6.02 -3.35
CA LEU A 998 -4.83 6.65 -2.61
C LEU A 998 -5.64 7.59 -3.50
N ALA A 999 -4.98 8.42 -4.32
CA ALA A 999 -5.67 9.32 -5.23
C ALA A 999 -6.44 8.55 -6.31
N ALA A 1000 -5.86 7.45 -6.83
CA ALA A 1000 -6.54 6.55 -7.76
C ALA A 1000 -7.82 5.95 -7.14
N GLN A 1001 -7.72 5.39 -5.92
CA GLN A 1001 -8.86 4.76 -5.25
C GLN A 1001 -10.01 5.74 -4.94
N VAL A 1002 -9.68 6.96 -4.50
CA VAL A 1002 -10.69 8.02 -4.27
C VAL A 1002 -11.40 8.38 -5.57
N ALA A 1003 -10.65 8.57 -6.66
CA ALA A 1003 -11.20 8.87 -7.96
C ALA A 1003 -12.04 7.71 -8.53
N THR A 1004 -11.59 6.47 -8.35
CA THR A 1004 -12.32 5.26 -8.72
C THR A 1004 -13.66 5.18 -7.97
N GLY A 1005 -13.69 5.52 -6.68
CA GLY A 1005 -14.94 5.64 -5.92
C GLY A 1005 -15.90 6.66 -6.55
N PHE A 1006 -15.40 7.80 -7.01
CA PHE A 1006 -16.20 8.80 -7.74
C PHE A 1006 -16.68 8.29 -9.11
N VAL A 1007 -15.81 7.68 -9.91
CA VAL A 1007 -16.18 7.16 -11.23
C VAL A 1007 -17.25 6.08 -11.08
N TRP A 1008 -17.04 5.11 -10.19
CA TRP A 1008 -18.02 4.06 -9.93
C TRP A 1008 -19.32 4.59 -9.35
N LEU A 1009 -19.28 5.65 -8.54
CA LEU A 1009 -20.51 6.32 -8.11
C LEU A 1009 -21.33 6.76 -9.31
N VAL A 1010 -20.72 7.51 -10.24
CA VAL A 1010 -21.46 8.06 -11.38
C VAL A 1010 -22.00 6.93 -12.26
N VAL A 1011 -21.17 5.95 -12.64
CA VAL A 1011 -21.62 4.89 -13.54
C VAL A 1011 -22.65 3.95 -12.87
N ASN A 1012 -22.53 3.66 -11.57
CA ASN A 1012 -23.55 2.89 -10.84
C ASN A 1012 -24.87 3.63 -10.68
N THR A 1013 -24.82 4.96 -10.57
CA THR A 1013 -26.02 5.80 -10.44
C THR A 1013 -26.88 5.73 -11.71
N PHE A 1014 -26.23 5.72 -12.88
CA PHE A 1014 -26.88 5.70 -14.19
C PHE A 1014 -26.88 4.31 -14.82
N ASN A 1015 -27.29 3.28 -14.07
CA ASN A 1015 -27.39 1.92 -14.61
C ASN A 1015 -28.83 1.44 -14.87
N GLY A 1016 -29.84 2.28 -14.59
CA GLY A 1016 -31.26 2.01 -14.90
C GLY A 1016 -32.10 1.71 -13.65
N PRO A 1017 -31.96 0.55 -12.97
CA PRO A 1017 -32.87 0.16 -11.90
C PRO A 1017 -32.94 1.11 -10.70
N LEU A 1018 -31.84 1.77 -10.33
CA LEU A 1018 -31.80 2.69 -9.19
C LEU A 1018 -32.34 4.08 -9.51
N SER A 1019 -32.11 4.54 -10.74
CA SER A 1019 -32.62 5.79 -11.29
C SER A 1019 -33.18 5.47 -12.68
N PRO A 1020 -34.47 5.15 -12.81
CA PRO A 1020 -35.07 4.86 -14.10
C PRO A 1020 -35.07 6.10 -15.01
N PRO A 1021 -34.76 5.98 -16.31
CA PRO A 1021 -34.79 7.13 -17.24
C PRO A 1021 -36.09 7.95 -17.23
N PRO A 1022 -37.29 7.34 -17.11
CA PRO A 1022 -38.54 8.09 -17.04
C PRO A 1022 -38.64 9.00 -15.80
N LEU A 1023 -38.13 8.53 -14.66
CA LEU A 1023 -38.15 9.23 -13.36
C LEU A 1023 -37.01 10.24 -13.19
N THR A 1024 -36.00 10.16 -14.07
CA THR A 1024 -34.80 10.99 -13.98
C THR A 1024 -35.04 12.37 -14.60
N PRO A 1025 -34.58 13.46 -13.96
CA PRO A 1025 -34.70 14.81 -14.51
C PRO A 1025 -34.13 14.92 -15.93
N SER A 1026 -34.78 15.69 -16.81
CA SER A 1026 -34.44 15.79 -18.23
C SER A 1026 -32.96 16.13 -18.50
N GLY A 1027 -32.36 17.00 -17.66
CA GLY A 1027 -30.96 17.39 -17.78
C GLY A 1027 -29.94 16.28 -17.53
N TRP A 1028 -30.31 15.17 -16.89
CA TRP A 1028 -29.43 14.04 -16.60
C TRP A 1028 -29.64 12.84 -17.54
N ARG A 1029 -30.71 12.85 -18.35
CA ARG A 1029 -31.06 11.71 -19.24
C ARG A 1029 -30.02 11.38 -20.31
N TRP A 1030 -29.21 12.35 -20.73
CA TRP A 1030 -28.14 12.10 -21.70
C TRP A 1030 -27.03 11.20 -21.12
N PHE A 1031 -26.90 11.12 -19.78
CA PHE A 1031 -25.83 10.36 -19.14
C PHE A 1031 -25.99 8.84 -19.37
N TYR A 1032 -27.21 8.34 -19.54
CA TYR A 1032 -27.45 6.93 -19.88
C TYR A 1032 -26.75 6.52 -21.18
N ASN A 1033 -26.55 7.45 -22.11
CA ASN A 1033 -25.84 7.19 -23.37
C ASN A 1033 -24.33 7.00 -23.18
N ILE A 1034 -23.75 7.55 -22.11
CA ILE A 1034 -22.32 7.44 -21.80
C ILE A 1034 -22.04 6.50 -20.62
N SER A 1035 -23.09 5.89 -20.05
CA SER A 1035 -22.99 4.95 -18.95
C SER A 1035 -22.92 3.51 -19.47
N PRO A 1036 -21.75 2.87 -19.50
CA PRO A 1036 -21.63 1.48 -19.97
C PRO A 1036 -22.50 0.51 -19.16
N LEU A 1037 -22.73 0.78 -17.86
CA LEU A 1037 -23.54 -0.09 -17.02
C LEU A 1037 -25.02 -0.10 -17.39
N PHE A 1038 -25.56 0.97 -18.00
CA PHE A 1038 -26.93 0.97 -18.51
C PHE A 1038 -27.12 -0.10 -19.58
N TYR A 1039 -26.23 -0.14 -20.58
CA TYR A 1039 -26.26 -1.14 -21.66
C TYR A 1039 -26.05 -2.57 -21.15
N PHE A 1040 -25.22 -2.75 -20.12
CA PHE A 1040 -25.03 -4.04 -19.45
C PHE A 1040 -26.31 -4.52 -18.77
N VAL A 1041 -26.94 -3.65 -17.96
CA VAL A 1041 -28.14 -4.01 -17.19
C VAL A 1041 -29.36 -4.16 -18.09
N GLU A 1042 -29.53 -3.32 -19.13
CA GLU A 1042 -30.60 -3.51 -20.12
C GLU A 1042 -30.43 -4.85 -20.85
N GLY A 1043 -29.21 -5.16 -21.30
CA GLY A 1043 -28.92 -6.39 -22.03
C GLY A 1043 -29.23 -7.64 -21.20
N ILE A 1044 -28.66 -7.74 -20.00
CA ILE A 1044 -28.88 -8.92 -19.15
C ILE A 1044 -30.28 -8.92 -18.54
N GLY A 1045 -30.82 -7.77 -18.13
CA GLY A 1045 -32.16 -7.63 -17.54
C GLY A 1045 -33.26 -8.08 -18.48
N THR A 1046 -33.28 -7.57 -19.71
CA THR A 1046 -34.25 -8.03 -20.73
C THR A 1046 -34.00 -9.49 -21.11
N ASN A 1047 -32.74 -9.94 -21.10
CA ASN A 1047 -32.42 -11.34 -21.36
C ASN A 1047 -32.96 -12.30 -20.28
N ALA A 1048 -33.05 -11.83 -19.03
CA ALA A 1048 -33.55 -12.59 -17.89
C ALA A 1048 -35.07 -12.51 -17.70
N MET A 1049 -35.73 -11.49 -18.24
CA MET A 1049 -37.16 -11.22 -18.01
C MET A 1049 -38.06 -11.51 -19.21
N HIS A 1050 -37.53 -11.47 -20.44
CA HIS A 1050 -38.34 -11.68 -21.65
C HIS A 1050 -39.02 -13.05 -21.67
N ALA A 1051 -40.33 -13.07 -21.94
CA ALA A 1051 -41.19 -14.27 -21.91
C ALA A 1051 -41.32 -14.97 -20.55
N LEU A 1052 -41.05 -14.28 -19.44
CA LEU A 1052 -41.40 -14.74 -18.08
C LEU A 1052 -42.84 -14.36 -17.75
N ALA A 1053 -43.70 -15.32 -17.40
CA ALA A 1053 -45.06 -15.04 -16.92
C ALA A 1053 -45.02 -14.77 -15.41
N ILE A 1054 -45.67 -13.72 -14.91
CA ILE A 1054 -45.62 -13.32 -13.49
C ILE A 1054 -46.92 -13.71 -12.78
N THR A 1055 -46.81 -14.50 -11.70
CA THR A 1055 -47.94 -14.91 -10.85
C THR A 1055 -47.86 -14.28 -9.46
N CYS A 1056 -48.78 -13.36 -9.11
CA CYS A 1056 -48.75 -12.71 -7.80
C CYS A 1056 -49.21 -13.65 -6.66
N GLN A 1057 -48.55 -13.56 -5.50
CA GLN A 1057 -49.02 -14.15 -4.23
C GLN A 1057 -50.07 -13.28 -3.54
N ASP A 1058 -50.84 -13.83 -2.59
CA ASP A 1058 -51.87 -13.09 -1.83
C ASP A 1058 -51.36 -11.80 -1.16
N SER A 1059 -50.09 -11.77 -0.73
CA SER A 1059 -49.46 -10.58 -0.14
C SER A 1059 -49.02 -9.53 -1.18
N GLU A 1060 -48.94 -9.89 -2.45
CA GLU A 1060 -48.55 -9.05 -3.58
C GLU A 1060 -49.76 -8.50 -4.34
N LEU A 1061 -50.96 -9.00 -4.04
CA LEU A 1061 -52.21 -8.57 -4.66
C LEU A 1061 -52.66 -7.23 -4.08
N ASN A 1062 -52.96 -6.30 -4.97
CA ASN A 1062 -53.64 -5.05 -4.63
C ASN A 1062 -55.15 -5.30 -4.66
N VAL A 1063 -55.86 -4.72 -3.70
CA VAL A 1063 -57.30 -4.95 -3.53
C VAL A 1063 -58.06 -3.63 -3.67
N PHE A 1064 -58.96 -3.57 -4.64
CA PHE A 1064 -59.95 -2.50 -4.78
C PHE A 1064 -61.35 -3.09 -4.73
N ASN A 1065 -62.36 -2.25 -4.51
CA ASN A 1065 -63.74 -2.72 -4.46
C ASN A 1065 -64.50 -2.39 -5.75
N SER A 1066 -65.31 -3.32 -6.27
CA SER A 1066 -66.25 -3.02 -7.36
C SER A 1066 -67.58 -2.45 -6.83
N PRO A 1067 -68.28 -1.63 -7.62
CA PRO A 1067 -69.66 -1.27 -7.32
C PRO A 1067 -70.55 -2.53 -7.17
N PRO A 1068 -71.55 -2.54 -6.28
CA PRO A 1068 -72.37 -3.74 -6.02
C PRO A 1068 -73.12 -4.30 -7.23
N SER A 1069 -73.30 -3.48 -8.29
CA SER A 1069 -74.02 -3.84 -9.52
C SER A 1069 -73.15 -4.41 -10.63
N GLU A 1070 -71.82 -4.44 -10.47
CA GLU A 1070 -70.86 -4.83 -11.52
C GLU A 1070 -69.81 -5.84 -11.02
N SER A 1071 -69.38 -6.75 -11.90
CA SER A 1071 -68.23 -7.63 -11.63
C SER A 1071 -66.91 -6.88 -11.81
N CYS A 1072 -65.85 -7.36 -11.16
CA CYS A 1072 -64.52 -6.79 -11.25
C CYS A 1072 -64.02 -6.64 -12.70
N GLY A 1073 -64.29 -7.63 -13.56
CA GLY A 1073 -63.93 -7.60 -14.97
C GLY A 1073 -64.75 -6.59 -15.80
N SER A 1074 -66.03 -6.39 -15.47
CA SER A 1074 -66.88 -5.39 -16.15
C SER A 1074 -66.44 -3.98 -15.77
N TYR A 1075 -66.24 -3.74 -14.47
CA TYR A 1075 -65.84 -2.44 -13.95
C TYR A 1075 -64.43 -2.05 -14.42
N ALA A 1076 -63.44 -2.94 -14.29
CA ALA A 1076 -62.05 -2.67 -14.71
C ALA A 1076 -61.80 -2.86 -16.23
N GLY A 1077 -62.81 -3.26 -17.01
CA GLY A 1077 -62.63 -3.55 -18.44
C GLY A 1077 -62.12 -2.36 -19.26
N ALA A 1078 -62.55 -1.14 -18.91
CA ALA A 1078 -62.07 0.08 -19.57
C ALA A 1078 -60.62 0.45 -19.19
N TYR A 1079 -60.13 0.02 -18.03
CA TYR A 1079 -58.73 0.15 -17.63
C TYR A 1079 -57.84 -0.80 -18.45
N PHE A 1080 -58.18 -2.10 -18.51
CA PHE A 1080 -57.41 -3.09 -19.30
C PHE A 1080 -57.50 -2.89 -20.82
N GLY A 1081 -58.50 -2.15 -21.30
CA GLY A 1081 -58.60 -1.77 -22.72
C GLY A 1081 -57.62 -0.68 -23.15
N GLN A 1082 -56.93 -0.01 -22.22
CA GLN A 1082 -55.92 1.01 -22.52
C GLN A 1082 -54.58 0.36 -22.86
N SER A 1083 -53.90 0.87 -23.90
CA SER A 1083 -52.61 0.36 -24.38
C SER A 1083 -51.46 0.47 -23.36
N ASN A 1084 -51.64 1.28 -22.30
CA ASN A 1084 -50.66 1.51 -21.24
C ASN A 1084 -50.98 0.74 -19.95
N SER A 1085 -52.07 -0.02 -19.90
CA SER A 1085 -52.40 -0.82 -18.72
C SER A 1085 -51.45 -2.00 -18.56
N THR A 1086 -51.09 -2.32 -17.33
CA THR A 1086 -50.27 -3.47 -16.97
C THR A 1086 -51.02 -4.38 -16.02
N GLY A 1087 -50.61 -5.65 -15.97
CA GLY A 1087 -51.16 -6.58 -14.99
C GLY A 1087 -52.42 -7.31 -15.43
N TYR A 1088 -53.07 -7.97 -14.47
CA TYR A 1088 -54.28 -8.76 -14.67
C TYR A 1088 -55.10 -8.87 -13.38
N LEU A 1089 -56.38 -9.25 -13.51
CA LEU A 1089 -57.24 -9.61 -12.39
C LEU A 1089 -57.18 -11.12 -12.15
N VAL A 1090 -57.09 -11.52 -10.88
CA VAL A 1090 -57.05 -12.94 -10.48
C VAL A 1090 -58.39 -13.62 -10.75
N ASP A 1091 -59.49 -13.00 -10.33
CA ASP A 1091 -60.86 -13.45 -10.60
C ASP A 1091 -61.69 -12.31 -11.22
N PRO A 1092 -61.82 -12.28 -12.56
CA PRO A 1092 -62.65 -11.28 -13.25
C PRO A 1092 -64.16 -11.38 -12.93
N SER A 1093 -64.62 -12.51 -12.39
CA SER A 1093 -66.04 -12.77 -12.10
C SER A 1093 -66.45 -12.36 -10.68
N ALA A 1094 -65.49 -12.04 -9.81
CA ALA A 1094 -65.74 -11.60 -8.45
C ALA A 1094 -66.56 -10.29 -8.40
N THR A 1095 -67.32 -10.11 -7.32
CA THR A 1095 -68.08 -8.89 -7.00
C THR A 1095 -67.66 -8.38 -5.63
N GLY A 1096 -67.59 -7.07 -5.45
CA GLY A 1096 -67.21 -6.46 -4.19
C GLY A 1096 -65.69 -6.38 -4.01
N ARG A 1097 -64.96 -7.50 -3.87
CA ARG A 1097 -63.50 -7.51 -3.63
C ARG A 1097 -62.74 -7.94 -4.89
N CYS A 1098 -62.01 -7.02 -5.51
CA CYS A 1098 -61.25 -7.27 -6.74
C CYS A 1098 -59.76 -7.36 -6.45
N GLU A 1099 -59.16 -8.48 -6.83
CA GLU A 1099 -57.73 -8.76 -6.63
C GLU A 1099 -56.95 -8.54 -7.93
N TYR A 1100 -55.96 -7.65 -7.85
CA TYR A 1100 -55.20 -7.15 -8.99
C TYR A 1100 -53.70 -7.38 -8.79
N CYS A 1101 -53.06 -7.95 -9.81
CA CYS A 1101 -51.61 -8.10 -9.92
C CYS A 1101 -51.06 -7.07 -10.89
N SER A 1102 -50.06 -6.27 -10.50
CA SER A 1102 -49.58 -5.10 -11.26
C SER A 1102 -48.90 -5.41 -12.59
N TYR A 1103 -48.38 -6.63 -12.78
CA TYR A 1103 -47.65 -7.05 -13.98
C TYR A 1103 -48.05 -8.47 -14.40
N ALA A 1104 -48.34 -8.68 -15.69
CA ALA A 1104 -48.69 -9.99 -16.22
C ALA A 1104 -47.46 -10.79 -16.70
N ASP A 1105 -46.45 -10.09 -17.21
CA ASP A 1105 -45.24 -10.68 -17.75
C ASP A 1105 -44.01 -9.81 -17.47
N GLY A 1106 -42.83 -10.40 -17.66
CA GLY A 1106 -41.55 -9.72 -17.45
C GLY A 1106 -41.26 -8.59 -18.43
N ASP A 1107 -41.87 -8.59 -19.63
CA ASP A 1107 -41.72 -7.52 -20.61
C ASP A 1107 -42.51 -6.26 -20.17
N GLN A 1108 -43.68 -6.42 -19.54
CA GLN A 1108 -44.39 -5.33 -18.86
C GLN A 1108 -43.59 -4.80 -17.67
N TYR A 1109 -42.94 -5.68 -16.90
CA TYR A 1109 -42.14 -5.29 -15.75
C TYR A 1109 -40.93 -4.42 -16.14
N VAL A 1110 -40.16 -4.80 -17.17
CA VAL A 1110 -38.91 -4.06 -17.53
C VAL A 1110 -39.17 -2.74 -18.25
N LYS A 1111 -40.38 -2.50 -18.78
CA LYS A 1111 -40.78 -1.22 -19.39
C LYS A 1111 -40.67 -0.04 -18.42
N GLN A 1112 -40.81 -0.25 -17.12
CA GLN A 1112 -40.63 0.80 -16.11
C GLN A 1112 -39.22 1.42 -16.14
N TYR A 1113 -38.23 0.68 -16.64
CA TYR A 1113 -36.83 1.10 -16.78
C TYR A 1113 -36.47 1.60 -18.19
N ASP A 1114 -37.44 1.66 -19.11
CA ASP A 1114 -37.22 1.97 -20.54
C ASP A 1114 -36.31 0.95 -21.24
N PHE A 1115 -36.39 -0.32 -20.84
CA PHE A 1115 -35.59 -1.41 -21.40
C PHE A 1115 -36.30 -2.13 -22.54
N SER A 1116 -35.55 -2.48 -23.60
CA SER A 1116 -36.08 -3.24 -24.73
C SER A 1116 -35.24 -4.47 -25.09
N TYR A 1117 -35.90 -5.62 -25.23
CA TYR A 1117 -35.25 -6.87 -25.63
C TYR A 1117 -34.62 -6.82 -27.03
N SER A 1118 -35.10 -5.95 -27.92
CA SER A 1118 -34.57 -5.80 -29.28
C SER A 1118 -33.15 -5.22 -29.32
N GLN A 1119 -32.72 -4.48 -28.29
CA GLN A 1119 -31.45 -3.75 -28.27
C GLN A 1119 -30.24 -4.60 -27.85
N ARG A 1120 -30.46 -5.84 -27.38
CA ARG A 1120 -29.41 -6.70 -26.80
C ARG A 1120 -28.14 -6.86 -27.65
N GLY A 1121 -28.27 -6.94 -28.98
CA GLY A 1121 -27.14 -7.08 -29.89
C GLY A 1121 -26.35 -5.78 -30.07
N HIS A 1122 -27.05 -4.65 -30.08
CA HIS A 1122 -26.45 -3.32 -30.14
C HIS A 1122 -25.63 -3.03 -28.88
N ASN A 1123 -26.14 -3.44 -27.72
CA ASN A 1123 -25.49 -3.23 -26.42
C ASN A 1123 -24.11 -3.89 -26.34
N VAL A 1124 -23.90 -5.05 -26.96
CA VAL A 1124 -22.58 -5.72 -27.03
C VAL A 1124 -21.55 -4.84 -27.75
N GLY A 1125 -21.91 -4.27 -28.90
CA GLY A 1125 -21.02 -3.45 -29.72
C GLY A 1125 -20.62 -2.15 -29.01
N ILE A 1126 -21.59 -1.47 -28.38
CA ILE A 1126 -21.33 -0.26 -27.59
C ILE A 1126 -20.36 -0.58 -26.43
N PHE A 1127 -20.61 -1.68 -25.72
CA PHE A 1127 -19.84 -2.04 -24.55
C PHE A 1127 -18.37 -2.36 -24.89
N ILE A 1128 -18.12 -3.02 -26.03
CA ILE A 1128 -16.76 -3.23 -26.57
C ILE A 1128 -16.07 -1.88 -26.86
N GLY A 1129 -16.80 -0.91 -27.41
CA GLY A 1129 -16.30 0.44 -27.66
C GLY A 1129 -15.75 1.11 -26.40
N PHE A 1130 -16.45 1.00 -25.26
CA PHE A 1130 -15.97 1.54 -23.97
C PHE A 1130 -14.69 0.85 -23.48
N ILE A 1131 -14.55 -0.46 -23.65
CA ILE A 1131 -13.34 -1.20 -23.26
C ILE A 1131 -12.13 -0.72 -24.06
N LEU A 1132 -12.28 -0.60 -25.39
CA LEU A 1132 -11.22 -0.11 -26.28
C LEU A 1132 -10.86 1.34 -25.96
N PHE A 1133 -11.84 2.18 -25.66
CA PHE A 1133 -11.63 3.55 -25.21
C PHE A 1133 -10.80 3.60 -23.92
N ASN A 1134 -11.18 2.84 -22.89
CA ASN A 1134 -10.46 2.80 -21.61
C ASN A 1134 -8.99 2.38 -21.79
N TYR A 1135 -8.71 1.32 -22.54
CA TYR A 1135 -7.34 0.88 -22.80
C TYR A 1135 -6.52 1.91 -23.58
N THR A 1136 -7.13 2.54 -24.59
CA THR A 1136 -6.48 3.61 -25.35
C THR A 1136 -6.15 4.80 -24.44
N MET A 1137 -7.11 5.21 -23.61
CA MET A 1137 -6.93 6.31 -22.68
C MET A 1137 -5.93 6.01 -21.58
N ALA A 1138 -5.80 4.76 -21.12
CA ALA A 1138 -4.75 4.36 -20.18
C ALA A 1138 -3.34 4.58 -20.78
N VAL A 1139 -3.15 4.24 -22.06
CA VAL A 1139 -1.88 4.48 -22.78
C VAL A 1139 -1.62 5.98 -22.94
N VAL A 1140 -2.62 6.74 -23.38
CA VAL A 1140 -2.51 8.21 -23.57
C VAL A 1140 -2.25 8.92 -22.25
N ALA A 1141 -2.97 8.58 -21.18
CA ALA A 1141 -2.80 9.16 -19.85
C ALA A 1141 -1.40 8.89 -19.29
N THR A 1142 -0.90 7.65 -19.43
CA THR A 1142 0.46 7.30 -19.00
C THR A 1142 1.50 8.18 -19.70
N TYR A 1143 1.33 8.42 -21.00
CA TYR A 1143 2.21 9.30 -21.76
C TYR A 1143 2.12 10.76 -21.29
N LEU A 1144 0.92 11.34 -21.27
CA LEU A 1144 0.73 12.76 -20.99
C LEU A 1144 1.13 13.17 -19.58
N ILE A 1145 1.00 12.27 -18.61
CA ILE A 1145 1.19 12.58 -17.19
C ILE A 1145 2.61 12.25 -16.73
N PHE A 1146 3.16 11.08 -17.14
CA PHE A 1146 4.42 10.58 -16.59
C PHE A 1146 5.60 10.66 -17.55
N VAL A 1147 5.37 10.59 -18.86
CA VAL A 1147 6.44 10.58 -19.87
C VAL A 1147 6.67 11.98 -20.44
N PHE A 1148 5.58 12.70 -20.75
CA PHE A 1148 5.66 14.02 -21.36
C PHE A 1148 6.06 15.08 -20.32
N LYS A 1149 7.25 15.68 -20.51
CA LYS A 1149 7.73 16.78 -19.67
C LYS A 1149 7.03 18.08 -20.08
N TRP A 1150 5.97 18.46 -19.34
CA TRP A 1150 5.35 19.78 -19.47
C TRP A 1150 6.40 20.86 -19.21
N ARG A 1151 6.77 21.62 -20.24
CA ARG A 1151 7.73 22.72 -20.14
C ARG A 1151 7.14 23.77 -19.19
N LYS A 1152 7.55 23.78 -17.92
CA LYS A 1152 7.19 24.86 -16.99
C LYS A 1152 7.72 26.16 -17.58
N ARG A 1153 6.83 27.07 -17.99
CA ARG A 1153 7.20 28.47 -18.15
C ARG A 1153 7.69 28.93 -16.77
N SER A 1154 8.98 29.26 -16.68
CA SER A 1154 9.52 29.98 -15.53
C SER A 1154 8.81 31.33 -15.47
N SER A 1155 7.87 31.47 -14.54
CA SER A 1155 7.37 32.78 -14.09
C SER A 1155 8.15 33.21 -12.86
#